data_AF-A0A5J5TKP8-F1
#
_entry.id   AF-A0A5J5TKP8-F1
#
_cell.length_a   1.000
_cell.length_b   1.000
_cell.length_c   1.000
_cell.angle_alpha   90.00
_cell.angle_beta   90.00
_cell.angle_gamma   90.00
#
_symmetry.space_group_name_H-M   'P 1'
#
loop_
_entity.id
_entity.type
_entity.pdbx_description
1 polymer ?
#
loop_
_entity_poly.entity_id
_entity_poly.type
_entity_poly.pdbx_seq_one_letter_code
_entity_poly.pdbx_strand_id
1 'polypeptide(L)'
;MHSKCGTPLISTVHFKRQLSSSPTLPRETTQLRALKLKPNPSLSLSTLGNTVSALQPGLTGFYPHALKVSAKLGLLKEGKQLHSRMIKLGFNNVLPLQTQMLNLYVKCKQFSDAEKLFDQMRVRNLVTWNTMICKSNLCLGFSYFKKMLINKVGFDHITLNTLLHASSEVKGVVFGRELHCFIVKCGFLYDSFVSSALVHLYGECGLVEEARWVFDQVFCRDLVLWNVMVSCYALNSLTKEAFVVFDLMKKEGVKGDGYTFCSLLKSCCIWGFYELGRQVHGLIIKLCFDLDVPVASALVDMYITNGNLYDAQKAFDGMTARNVVSWNTLIVGYAQRGDMEKVMELLREMRLQNFCPDELTMASIFQSCGVSSSSAELLQVHTYVIKNGFESFLSVTNALIHAYSKCGNIDVALQYFVSVSEPDLVTWTSIIGAYSFLGHSKGSVIAFEEMLVAGVKPDQIAFLAILSACSHGGLVNEGLHYFNIMMNDYRIIPDSKHYTCLVDLLGRAGLLNEAFSFITSHPVACTPDTLGAFTGACSMHGNITLAKWAAEKLVVLEPYKPVNYTLISNIYASKGRWLDVERVRKMMTDCCDYKIPGCSWVSTSSSRSRNPSSGIRSTLDRSAFSPSFSSYTASTASRLRRNPVKVAARSIAGAFVACFTPPETDDSNNLKVSNEFGAPSADSETSRMRGPNRGIYSNSTKERAPGSMKFTIEEIFKATRNFSPAFKIGQGGFGTVYKGKLDDGTLVAIKRAKKSVYDKHLGVEFQSEVTTLAQVEHLNLVRFYGYLEHGDERVVVVEYVPNGTLREHLDGVNGKELDFASRLDIAIDVAHAITYLHMYTDHPIIHRDIKSSNILLTEKLRAKVTDFGFARLAADTDSGATHVSTQVKGTAGYLDPEYLRTYQLTEKSDVYSFGVLLVELVTGRRPIEPKREIKERITPKWAMKKFTDGDAISTLDPRLELTAGINLALEKILELALQCLAPRRQSRPSMRRCGEVLWSIRKDFREQSALDFRSLSSNSQRSASVKEQ
;
A
#
# COMPACT_ATOMS: atom_id res chain seq x y z
N MET A 1 -9.97 -48.33 20.12
CA MET A 1 -10.90 -49.29 19.47
C MET A 1 -10.36 -49.66 18.10
N HIS A 2 -10.57 -50.89 17.63
CA HIS A 2 -10.20 -51.34 16.28
C HIS A 2 -11.03 -50.60 15.19
N SER A 3 -10.50 -50.30 14.00
CA SER A 3 -10.43 -51.31 12.93
C SER A 3 -9.73 -50.83 11.64
N LYS A 4 -9.03 -51.79 11.02
CA LYS A 4 -8.85 -52.02 9.57
C LYS A 4 -8.60 -50.82 8.63
N CYS A 5 -7.32 -50.61 8.28
CA CYS A 5 -6.94 -50.47 6.87
C CYS A 5 -5.68 -51.32 6.63
N GLY A 6 -5.71 -52.21 5.62
CA GLY A 6 -4.64 -53.17 5.39
C GLY A 6 -3.58 -52.62 4.43
N THR A 7 -2.36 -52.44 4.92
CA THR A 7 -1.16 -52.24 4.09
C THR A 7 -0.30 -53.52 4.10
N PRO A 8 0.28 -53.93 2.95
CA PRO A 8 1.18 -55.07 2.92
C PRO A 8 2.53 -54.68 3.54
N LEU A 9 2.88 -55.27 4.69
CA LEU A 9 4.24 -55.14 5.23
C LEU A 9 5.25 -55.67 4.21
N ILE A 10 6.25 -54.85 3.88
CA ILE A 10 7.46 -55.32 3.21
C ILE A 10 8.20 -56.22 4.19
N SER A 11 8.38 -57.49 3.84
CA SER A 11 9.04 -58.46 4.71
C SER A 11 10.53 -58.16 4.90
N THR A 12 10.97 -58.21 6.16
CA THR A 12 12.34 -57.93 6.57
C THR A 12 13.30 -59.01 6.08
N VAL A 13 13.97 -58.79 4.95
CA VAL A 13 15.04 -59.70 4.48
C VAL A 13 16.37 -59.29 5.12
N HIS A 14 17.00 -60.23 5.83
CA HIS A 14 18.33 -60.04 6.45
C HIS A 14 19.41 -59.83 5.38
N PHE A 15 20.06 -58.67 5.40
CA PHE A 15 21.25 -58.41 4.58
C PHE A 15 22.52 -58.84 5.32
N LYS A 16 23.23 -59.84 4.77
CA LYS A 16 24.60 -60.18 5.19
C LYS A 16 25.62 -59.31 4.44
N ARG A 17 26.63 -58.88 5.18
CA ARG A 17 27.71 -57.96 4.81
C ARG A 17 28.76 -58.65 3.95
N GLN A 18 29.04 -58.15 2.74
CA GLN A 18 30.31 -58.39 2.03
C GLN A 18 30.77 -57.10 1.32
N LEU A 19 32.02 -56.72 1.59
CA LEU A 19 32.70 -55.54 1.07
C LEU A 19 34.01 -56.00 0.41
N SER A 20 34.09 -55.84 -0.92
CA SER A 20 35.30 -55.83 -1.74
C SER A 20 34.87 -55.46 -3.17
N SER A 21 35.55 -54.63 -3.95
CA SER A 21 36.80 -53.89 -3.76
C SER A 21 36.79 -52.67 -4.71
N SER A 22 37.62 -51.65 -4.43
CA SER A 22 37.80 -50.48 -5.31
C SER A 22 38.62 -50.79 -6.56
N PRO A 23 38.33 -50.12 -7.69
CA PRO A 23 39.42 -49.64 -8.54
C PRO A 23 39.26 -48.19 -9.02
N THR A 24 40.22 -47.36 -8.61
CA THR A 24 40.90 -46.29 -9.35
C THR A 24 40.33 -45.81 -10.71
N LEU A 25 40.04 -44.50 -10.80
CA LEU A 25 39.91 -43.78 -12.08
C LEU A 25 41.29 -43.45 -12.69
N PRO A 26 41.44 -43.57 -14.03
CA PRO A 26 42.39 -42.78 -14.81
C PRO A 26 41.76 -41.43 -15.21
N ARG A 27 42.53 -40.34 -15.09
CA ARG A 27 42.23 -39.07 -15.77
C ARG A 27 42.68 -39.18 -17.22
N GLU A 28 41.86 -38.77 -18.18
CA GLU A 28 42.38 -38.28 -19.46
C GLU A 28 41.48 -37.19 -20.06
N THR A 29 42.11 -36.09 -20.44
CA THR A 29 41.47 -34.89 -20.99
C THR A 29 41.69 -34.83 -22.49
N THR A 30 40.62 -34.68 -23.28
CA THR A 30 40.77 -34.22 -24.67
C THR A 30 39.68 -33.23 -25.05
N GLN A 31 40.12 -32.10 -25.60
CA GLN A 31 39.28 -30.99 -26.06
C GLN A 31 38.53 -31.37 -27.34
N LEU A 32 37.31 -30.88 -27.52
CA LEU A 32 36.67 -30.80 -28.84
C LEU A 32 36.00 -29.45 -29.04
N ARG A 33 36.52 -28.69 -30.01
CA ARG A 33 36.06 -27.34 -30.37
C ARG A 33 34.66 -27.37 -30.98
N ALA A 34 33.88 -26.31 -30.71
CA ALA A 34 32.59 -26.10 -31.35
C ALA A 34 32.74 -25.73 -32.83
N LEU A 35 31.91 -26.32 -33.68
CA LEU A 35 31.63 -25.85 -35.04
C LEU A 35 30.14 -25.53 -35.16
N LYS A 36 29.82 -24.25 -35.41
CA LYS A 36 28.46 -23.77 -35.65
C LYS A 36 28.05 -24.08 -37.09
N LEU A 37 26.85 -24.64 -37.29
CA LEU A 37 26.16 -24.63 -38.58
C LEU A 37 24.75 -24.04 -38.38
N LYS A 38 24.36 -23.11 -39.26
CA LYS A 38 23.04 -22.47 -39.27
C LYS A 38 22.00 -23.40 -39.89
N PRO A 39 20.72 -23.35 -39.46
CA PRO A 39 19.64 -24.02 -40.16
C PRO A 39 19.21 -23.21 -41.39
N ASN A 40 18.83 -23.90 -42.47
CA ASN A 40 18.10 -23.32 -43.60
C ASN A 40 16.87 -24.21 -43.88
N PRO A 41 15.62 -23.67 -43.99
CA PRO A 41 14.42 -24.49 -44.00
C PRO A 41 13.77 -24.62 -45.38
N SER A 42 14.05 -25.70 -46.10
CA SER A 42 13.16 -26.21 -47.17
C SER A 42 13.59 -27.60 -47.65
N LEU A 43 12.73 -28.61 -47.46
CA LEU A 43 12.60 -29.81 -48.30
C LEU A 43 11.47 -30.69 -47.73
N SER A 44 10.42 -30.90 -48.52
CA SER A 44 9.28 -31.74 -48.18
C SER A 44 9.59 -33.23 -48.41
N LEU A 45 9.11 -34.10 -47.51
CA LEU A 45 9.20 -35.55 -47.68
C LEU A 45 8.11 -36.06 -48.65
N SER A 46 8.50 -36.48 -49.86
CA SER A 46 7.62 -37.34 -50.69
C SER A 46 8.35 -38.37 -51.58
N THR A 47 9.68 -38.35 -51.69
CA THR A 47 10.44 -39.27 -52.56
C THR A 47 11.64 -39.90 -51.85
N LEU A 48 11.39 -41.00 -51.13
CA LEU A 48 12.45 -41.99 -50.81
C LEU A 48 11.86 -43.38 -50.53
N GLY A 49 11.17 -43.93 -51.54
CA GLY A 49 10.92 -45.36 -51.67
C GLY A 49 11.90 -45.95 -52.68
N ASN A 50 12.44 -47.15 -52.38
CA ASN A 50 13.32 -47.95 -53.24
C ASN A 50 14.76 -47.44 -53.43
N THR A 51 15.65 -47.77 -52.49
CA THR A 51 17.03 -48.26 -52.73
C THR A 51 17.68 -48.64 -51.39
N VAL A 52 17.64 -49.93 -51.03
CA VAL A 52 18.32 -50.46 -49.84
C VAL A 52 19.51 -51.29 -50.32
N SER A 53 20.70 -50.69 -50.35
CA SER A 53 21.98 -51.43 -50.41
C SER A 53 23.24 -50.58 -50.16
N ALA A 54 23.24 -49.27 -50.41
CA ALA A 54 24.46 -48.44 -50.25
C ALA A 54 24.17 -47.02 -49.73
N LEU A 55 24.28 -46.80 -48.40
CA LEU A 55 24.36 -45.48 -47.72
C LEU A 55 24.47 -45.64 -46.18
N GLN A 56 25.58 -46.21 -45.67
CA GLN A 56 25.69 -46.59 -44.24
C GLN A 56 26.17 -45.54 -43.20
N PRO A 57 26.93 -44.46 -43.52
CA PRO A 57 27.41 -43.54 -42.47
C PRO A 57 26.40 -42.49 -41.97
N GLY A 58 25.42 -42.08 -42.80
CA GLY A 58 24.57 -40.91 -42.49
C GLY A 58 23.36 -41.18 -41.59
N LEU A 59 22.70 -42.34 -41.75
CA LEU A 59 21.44 -42.63 -41.05
C LEU A 59 21.65 -42.86 -39.54
N THR A 60 22.81 -43.34 -39.13
CA THR A 60 23.16 -43.61 -37.72
C THR A 60 23.28 -42.34 -36.89
N GLY A 61 23.63 -41.20 -37.49
CA GLY A 61 23.61 -39.87 -36.85
C GLY A 61 22.23 -39.19 -36.88
N PHE A 62 21.43 -39.45 -37.92
CA PHE A 62 20.11 -38.84 -38.11
C PHE A 62 19.09 -39.31 -37.06
N TYR A 63 18.89 -40.61 -36.90
CA TYR A 63 17.84 -41.14 -36.02
C TYR A 63 17.99 -40.73 -34.54
N PRO A 64 19.17 -40.79 -33.88
CA PRO A 64 19.31 -40.34 -32.50
C PRO A 64 18.99 -38.86 -32.33
N HIS A 65 19.35 -38.03 -33.31
CA HIS A 65 19.11 -36.59 -33.27
C HIS A 65 17.63 -36.25 -33.50
N ALA A 66 17.00 -36.89 -34.49
CA ALA A 66 15.57 -36.75 -34.78
C ALA A 66 14.73 -37.17 -33.56
N LEU A 67 15.02 -38.33 -32.95
CA LEU A 67 14.33 -38.79 -31.74
C LEU A 67 14.54 -37.84 -30.56
N LYS A 68 15.76 -37.32 -30.36
CA LYS A 68 16.05 -36.34 -29.29
C LYS A 68 15.29 -35.02 -29.48
N VAL A 69 15.12 -34.57 -30.73
CA VAL A 69 14.31 -33.38 -31.07
C VAL A 69 12.83 -33.66 -30.87
N SER A 70 12.28 -34.75 -31.41
CA SER A 70 10.88 -35.15 -31.22
C SER A 70 10.53 -35.33 -29.73
N ALA A 71 11.44 -35.91 -28.94
CA ALA A 71 11.31 -36.06 -27.50
C ALA A 71 11.44 -34.72 -26.73
N LYS A 72 12.11 -33.70 -27.30
CA LYS A 72 12.15 -32.35 -26.71
C LYS A 72 10.87 -31.55 -27.03
N LEU A 73 10.27 -31.79 -28.19
CA LEU A 73 9.09 -31.07 -28.69
C LEU A 73 7.75 -31.80 -28.43
N GLY A 74 7.76 -32.99 -27.82
CA GLY A 74 6.54 -33.77 -27.54
C GLY A 74 5.89 -34.42 -28.78
N LEU A 75 6.62 -34.53 -29.90
CA LEU A 75 6.12 -34.98 -31.20
C LEU A 75 5.92 -36.49 -31.26
N LEU A 76 4.81 -36.96 -30.65
CA LEU A 76 4.51 -38.38 -30.50
C LEU A 76 4.15 -39.07 -31.83
N LYS A 77 3.41 -38.42 -32.74
CA LYS A 77 2.99 -39.04 -34.02
C LYS A 77 4.21 -39.30 -34.90
N GLU A 78 5.06 -38.29 -35.03
CA GLU A 78 6.31 -38.28 -35.76
C GLU A 78 7.31 -39.27 -35.12
N GLY A 79 7.37 -39.32 -33.79
CA GLY A 79 8.13 -40.32 -33.03
C GLY A 79 7.70 -41.76 -33.32
N LYS A 80 6.38 -42.05 -33.33
CA LYS A 80 5.85 -43.38 -33.69
C LYS A 80 6.14 -43.74 -35.16
N GLN A 81 6.09 -42.77 -36.08
CA GLN A 81 6.51 -42.97 -37.47
C GLN A 81 7.99 -43.33 -37.57
N LEU A 82 8.88 -42.58 -36.90
CA LEU A 82 10.31 -42.90 -36.82
C LEU A 82 10.55 -44.30 -36.25
N HIS A 83 9.84 -44.69 -35.18
CA HIS A 83 9.95 -46.04 -34.62
C HIS A 83 9.57 -47.13 -35.63
N SER A 84 8.43 -46.97 -36.32
CA SER A 84 8.00 -47.93 -37.34
C SER A 84 9.02 -48.06 -38.49
N ARG A 85 9.66 -46.95 -38.87
CA ARG A 85 10.69 -46.93 -39.92
C ARG A 85 12.00 -47.56 -39.45
N MET A 86 12.39 -47.38 -38.20
CA MET A 86 13.54 -48.04 -37.59
C MET A 86 13.36 -49.56 -37.49
N ILE A 87 12.16 -50.03 -37.15
CA ILE A 87 11.82 -51.46 -37.14
C ILE A 87 11.94 -52.04 -38.57
N LYS A 88 11.33 -51.38 -39.57
CA LYS A 88 11.41 -51.80 -40.99
C LYS A 88 12.84 -51.82 -41.55
N LEU A 89 13.75 -51.01 -41.00
CA LEU A 89 15.16 -50.95 -41.42
C LEU A 89 16.09 -51.83 -40.56
N GLY A 90 15.56 -52.66 -39.66
CA GLY A 90 16.37 -53.57 -38.83
C GLY A 90 17.16 -52.91 -37.69
N PHE A 91 16.92 -51.62 -37.41
CA PHE A 91 17.59 -50.90 -36.30
C PHE A 91 16.99 -51.19 -34.91
N ASN A 92 16.10 -52.18 -34.81
CA ASN A 92 15.36 -52.51 -33.59
C ASN A 92 16.22 -52.99 -32.41
N ASN A 93 17.44 -53.49 -32.66
CA ASN A 93 18.36 -54.00 -31.63
C ASN A 93 19.51 -53.03 -31.26
N VAL A 94 19.49 -51.78 -31.75
CA VAL A 94 20.56 -50.81 -31.51
C VAL A 94 20.32 -50.05 -30.20
N LEU A 95 21.05 -50.40 -29.14
CA LEU A 95 20.85 -49.88 -27.78
C LEU A 95 20.74 -48.34 -27.70
N PRO A 96 21.63 -47.51 -28.29
CA PRO A 96 21.48 -46.05 -28.28
C PRO A 96 20.16 -45.55 -28.88
N LEU A 97 19.66 -46.20 -29.93
CA LEU A 97 18.39 -45.87 -30.58
C LEU A 97 17.20 -46.31 -29.74
N GLN A 98 17.25 -47.50 -29.15
CA GLN A 98 16.26 -47.96 -28.17
C GLN A 98 16.18 -47.00 -26.97
N THR A 99 17.32 -46.53 -26.43
CA THR A 99 17.34 -45.58 -25.31
C THR A 99 16.71 -44.22 -25.67
N GLN A 100 16.98 -43.67 -26.86
CA GLN A 100 16.32 -42.40 -27.28
C GLN A 100 14.83 -42.60 -27.57
N MET A 101 14.43 -43.75 -28.12
CA MET A 101 13.02 -44.08 -28.33
C MET A 101 12.26 -44.24 -27.01
N LEU A 102 12.88 -44.89 -26.02
CA LEU A 102 12.35 -45.04 -24.67
C LEU A 102 12.13 -43.67 -24.02
N ASN A 103 13.13 -42.78 -24.09
CA ASN A 103 13.04 -41.40 -23.62
C ASN A 103 11.92 -40.61 -24.33
N LEU A 104 11.69 -40.83 -25.63
CA LEU A 104 10.57 -40.23 -26.37
C LEU A 104 9.22 -40.69 -25.83
N TYR A 105 8.98 -42.00 -25.72
CA TYR A 105 7.70 -42.52 -25.22
C TYR A 105 7.42 -42.07 -23.79
N VAL A 106 8.43 -42.15 -22.94
CA VAL A 106 8.35 -41.73 -21.54
C VAL A 106 8.07 -40.22 -21.41
N LYS A 107 8.72 -39.35 -22.20
CA LYS A 107 8.42 -37.91 -22.20
C LYS A 107 7.03 -37.58 -22.73
N CYS A 108 6.56 -38.32 -23.73
CA CYS A 108 5.20 -38.18 -24.27
C CYS A 108 4.13 -38.89 -23.42
N LYS A 109 4.45 -39.29 -22.17
CA LYS A 109 3.56 -39.98 -21.21
C LYS A 109 2.95 -41.30 -21.72
N GLN A 110 3.57 -41.95 -22.71
CA GLN A 110 3.12 -43.22 -23.29
C GLN A 110 3.79 -44.42 -22.60
N PHE A 111 3.45 -44.64 -21.33
CA PHE A 111 4.11 -45.62 -20.49
C PHE A 111 3.93 -47.08 -20.95
N SER A 112 2.78 -47.45 -21.52
CA SER A 112 2.56 -48.80 -22.05
C SER A 112 3.45 -49.11 -23.26
N ASP A 113 3.68 -48.14 -24.14
CA ASP A 113 4.58 -48.31 -25.28
C ASP A 113 6.06 -48.33 -24.84
N ALA A 114 6.41 -47.55 -23.81
CA ALA A 114 7.72 -47.58 -23.19
C ALA A 114 8.03 -48.92 -22.50
N GLU A 115 7.08 -49.47 -21.75
CA GLU A 115 7.21 -50.79 -21.08
C GLU A 115 7.39 -51.91 -22.10
N LYS A 116 6.54 -51.97 -23.14
CA LYS A 116 6.69 -52.95 -24.24
C LYS A 116 8.06 -52.86 -24.92
N LEU A 117 8.54 -51.64 -25.19
CA LEU A 117 9.86 -51.43 -25.77
C LEU A 117 10.96 -51.93 -24.81
N PHE A 118 10.89 -51.56 -23.54
CA PHE A 118 11.86 -51.94 -22.51
C PHE A 118 11.94 -53.45 -22.29
N ASP A 119 10.80 -54.14 -22.31
CA ASP A 119 10.72 -55.61 -22.17
C ASP A 119 11.29 -56.33 -23.42
N GLN A 120 11.21 -55.70 -24.61
CA GLN A 120 11.84 -56.18 -25.84
C GLN A 120 13.36 -55.91 -25.93
N MET A 121 13.94 -55.06 -25.06
CA MET A 121 15.38 -54.77 -25.08
C MET A 121 16.22 -55.98 -24.62
N ARG A 122 17.02 -56.56 -25.52
CA ARG A 122 17.96 -57.65 -25.22
C ARG A 122 19.06 -57.26 -24.23
N VAL A 123 19.51 -56.01 -24.30
CA VAL A 123 20.54 -55.44 -23.41
C VAL A 123 19.97 -54.18 -22.77
N ARG A 124 20.05 -54.09 -21.44
CA ARG A 124 19.56 -52.96 -20.65
C ARG A 124 20.74 -52.39 -19.84
N ASN A 125 21.06 -51.13 -20.04
CA ASN A 125 22.08 -50.43 -19.27
C ASN A 125 21.44 -49.56 -18.16
N LEU A 126 22.27 -49.02 -17.26
CA LEU A 126 21.82 -48.15 -16.17
C LEU A 126 20.96 -46.96 -16.65
N VAL A 127 21.30 -46.38 -17.81
CA VAL A 127 20.51 -45.28 -18.42
C VAL A 127 19.10 -45.71 -18.79
N THR A 128 18.91 -46.92 -19.34
CA THR A 128 17.57 -47.43 -19.68
C THR A 128 16.72 -47.72 -18.45
N TRP A 129 17.31 -48.25 -17.36
CA TRP A 129 16.64 -48.42 -16.08
C TRP A 129 16.27 -47.07 -15.45
N ASN A 130 17.23 -46.13 -15.36
CA ASN A 130 16.99 -44.78 -14.83
C ASN A 130 15.97 -44.01 -15.68
N THR A 131 15.87 -44.24 -16.99
CA THR A 131 14.84 -43.63 -17.87
C THR A 131 13.43 -44.11 -17.52
N MET A 132 13.25 -45.42 -17.25
CA MET A 132 11.96 -45.96 -16.78
C MET A 132 11.60 -45.41 -15.41
N ILE A 133 12.54 -45.44 -14.47
CA ILE A 133 12.33 -44.97 -13.09
C ILE A 133 11.97 -43.48 -13.07
N CYS A 134 12.81 -42.61 -13.64
CA CYS A 134 12.65 -41.15 -13.63
C CYS A 134 11.36 -40.65 -14.32
N LYS A 135 10.89 -41.38 -15.34
CA LYS A 135 9.64 -41.15 -16.10
C LYS A 135 8.33 -41.58 -15.44
N SER A 136 8.36 -42.65 -14.67
CA SER A 136 7.13 -43.37 -14.30
C SER A 136 6.47 -42.82 -13.03
N ASN A 137 5.16 -43.04 -12.89
CA ASN A 137 4.45 -42.75 -11.62
C ASN A 137 5.12 -43.50 -10.46
N LEU A 138 5.10 -42.94 -9.25
CA LEU A 138 5.81 -43.42 -8.06
C LEU A 138 5.80 -44.94 -7.89
N CYS A 139 4.61 -45.56 -7.91
CA CYS A 139 4.44 -47.01 -7.76
C CYS A 139 5.14 -47.82 -8.87
N LEU A 140 5.11 -47.33 -10.11
CA LEU A 140 5.84 -47.93 -11.24
C LEU A 140 7.36 -47.74 -11.04
N GLY A 141 7.82 -46.56 -10.61
CA GLY A 141 9.24 -46.27 -10.40
C GLY A 141 9.87 -47.21 -9.36
N PHE A 142 9.20 -47.38 -8.22
CA PHE A 142 9.59 -48.36 -7.21
C PHE A 142 9.50 -49.81 -7.74
N SER A 143 8.52 -50.15 -8.58
CA SER A 143 8.45 -51.48 -9.20
C SER A 143 9.63 -51.75 -10.13
N TYR A 144 10.06 -50.76 -10.92
CA TYR A 144 11.23 -50.87 -11.79
C TYR A 144 12.54 -50.90 -11.00
N PHE A 145 12.65 -50.13 -9.92
CA PHE A 145 13.78 -50.25 -9.00
C PHE A 145 13.86 -51.64 -8.35
N LYS A 146 12.73 -52.22 -7.93
CA LYS A 146 12.68 -53.61 -7.44
C LYS A 146 13.07 -54.61 -8.53
N LYS A 147 12.57 -54.47 -9.76
CA LYS A 147 12.98 -55.28 -10.93
C LYS A 147 14.50 -55.14 -11.18
N MET A 148 15.07 -53.95 -11.07
CA MET A 148 16.50 -53.66 -11.27
C MET A 148 17.39 -54.40 -10.25
N LEU A 149 17.01 -54.34 -8.96
CA LEU A 149 17.70 -55.05 -7.88
C LEU A 149 17.60 -56.59 -8.03
N ILE A 150 16.42 -57.12 -8.42
CA ILE A 150 16.24 -58.55 -8.70
C ILE A 150 17.14 -59.02 -9.85
N ASN A 151 17.30 -58.20 -10.89
CA ASN A 151 18.21 -58.46 -12.02
C ASN A 151 19.70 -58.22 -11.68
N LYS A 152 20.05 -57.94 -10.41
CA LYS A 152 21.42 -57.66 -9.94
C LYS A 152 22.11 -56.50 -10.68
N VAL A 153 21.34 -55.54 -11.20
CA VAL A 153 21.87 -54.33 -11.82
C VAL A 153 22.18 -53.32 -10.72
N GLY A 154 23.44 -52.89 -10.63
CA GLY A 154 23.86 -51.85 -9.69
C GLY A 154 23.18 -50.51 -9.98
N PHE A 155 22.87 -49.76 -8.93
CA PHE A 155 22.25 -48.42 -8.99
C PHE A 155 23.28 -47.33 -8.69
N ASP A 156 22.98 -46.10 -9.10
CA ASP A 156 23.81 -44.93 -8.84
C ASP A 156 23.06 -43.85 -8.04
N HIS A 157 23.79 -42.78 -7.72
CA HIS A 157 23.30 -41.57 -7.06
C HIS A 157 22.09 -40.97 -7.83
N ILE A 158 22.03 -41.15 -9.15
CA ILE A 158 20.94 -40.67 -10.02
C ILE A 158 19.68 -41.54 -9.85
N THR A 159 19.82 -42.87 -9.76
CA THR A 159 18.70 -43.78 -9.44
C THR A 159 18.04 -43.41 -8.11
N LEU A 160 18.85 -43.15 -7.07
CA LEU A 160 18.34 -42.78 -5.75
C LEU A 160 17.70 -41.40 -5.76
N ASN A 161 18.35 -40.39 -6.34
CA ASN A 161 17.83 -39.03 -6.41
C ASN A 161 16.48 -38.98 -7.19
N THR A 162 16.37 -39.68 -8.33
CA THR A 162 15.12 -39.72 -9.09
C THR A 162 13.95 -40.36 -8.33
N LEU A 163 14.20 -41.39 -7.50
CA LEU A 163 13.18 -41.97 -6.62
C LEU A 163 12.78 -41.05 -5.47
N LEU A 164 13.73 -40.29 -4.92
CA LEU A 164 13.46 -39.28 -3.87
C LEU A 164 12.62 -38.11 -4.42
N HIS A 165 12.97 -37.57 -5.59
CA HIS A 165 12.17 -36.53 -6.24
C HIS A 165 10.74 -37.01 -6.56
N ALA A 166 10.58 -38.23 -7.12
CA ALA A 166 9.25 -38.80 -7.34
C ALA A 166 8.46 -38.96 -6.04
N SER A 167 9.13 -39.33 -4.94
CA SER A 167 8.50 -39.41 -3.61
C SER A 167 8.10 -38.03 -3.07
N SER A 168 8.85 -36.99 -3.44
CA SER A 168 8.61 -35.59 -3.06
C SER A 168 7.37 -35.02 -3.77
N GLU A 169 7.21 -35.29 -5.07
CA GLU A 169 6.03 -34.85 -5.85
C GLU A 169 4.70 -35.37 -5.27
N VAL A 170 4.71 -36.59 -4.72
CA VAL A 170 3.53 -37.24 -4.13
C VAL A 170 3.42 -36.98 -2.61
N LYS A 171 4.36 -36.24 -2.01
CA LYS A 171 4.51 -36.03 -0.55
C LYS A 171 4.47 -37.35 0.24
N GLY A 172 5.06 -38.40 -0.34
CA GLY A 172 4.97 -39.79 0.11
C GLY A 172 5.90 -40.13 1.26
N VAL A 173 5.63 -39.58 2.47
CA VAL A 173 6.48 -39.73 3.67
C VAL A 173 6.91 -41.17 3.97
N VAL A 174 6.01 -42.15 3.80
CA VAL A 174 6.30 -43.57 4.09
C VAL A 174 7.40 -44.10 3.18
N PHE A 175 7.21 -44.00 1.86
CA PHE A 175 8.20 -44.41 0.87
C PHE A 175 9.50 -43.61 0.99
N GLY A 176 9.40 -42.32 1.35
CA GLY A 176 10.56 -41.47 1.64
C GLY A 176 11.42 -41.99 2.80
N ARG A 177 10.79 -42.37 3.92
CA ARG A 177 11.49 -42.96 5.08
C ARG A 177 12.06 -44.35 4.77
N GLU A 178 11.37 -45.17 3.97
CA GLU A 178 11.89 -46.46 3.50
C GLU A 178 13.15 -46.29 2.62
N LEU A 179 13.11 -45.35 1.66
CA LEU A 179 14.28 -45.00 0.84
C LEU A 179 15.42 -44.43 1.69
N HIS A 180 15.13 -43.54 2.64
CA HIS A 180 16.15 -43.00 3.54
C HIS A 180 16.84 -44.14 4.31
N CYS A 181 16.09 -45.07 4.91
CA CYS A 181 16.66 -46.24 5.57
C CYS A 181 17.51 -47.11 4.64
N PHE A 182 17.15 -47.22 3.35
CA PHE A 182 17.94 -47.91 2.33
C PHE A 182 19.23 -47.15 2.00
N ILE A 183 19.17 -45.83 1.81
CA ILE A 183 20.30 -44.93 1.56
C ILE A 183 21.34 -45.02 2.68
N VAL A 184 20.90 -45.02 3.95
CA VAL A 184 21.78 -45.21 5.12
C VAL A 184 22.47 -46.58 5.07
N LYS A 185 21.73 -47.67 4.85
CA LYS A 185 22.28 -49.03 4.75
C LYS A 185 23.29 -49.19 3.61
N CYS A 186 23.13 -48.44 2.53
CA CYS A 186 24.01 -48.45 1.37
C CYS A 186 25.17 -47.44 1.45
N GLY A 187 25.26 -46.63 2.52
CA GLY A 187 26.36 -45.69 2.74
C GLY A 187 26.28 -44.36 1.98
N PHE A 188 25.16 -44.09 1.30
CA PHE A 188 24.98 -42.88 0.48
C PHE A 188 24.55 -41.64 1.30
N LEU A 189 24.37 -41.75 2.62
CA LEU A 189 23.94 -40.63 3.47
C LEU A 189 24.98 -39.48 3.57
N TYR A 190 26.25 -39.76 3.29
CA TYR A 190 27.33 -38.77 3.33
C TYR A 190 27.53 -38.05 1.98
N ASP A 191 26.75 -38.41 0.95
CA ASP A 191 26.82 -37.85 -0.39
C ASP A 191 25.93 -36.60 -0.49
N SER A 192 26.52 -35.43 -0.78
CA SER A 192 25.79 -34.15 -0.83
C SER A 192 24.68 -34.12 -1.89
N PHE A 193 24.79 -34.87 -2.98
CA PHE A 193 23.79 -34.90 -4.06
C PHE A 193 22.56 -35.75 -3.66
N VAL A 194 22.77 -36.92 -3.04
CA VAL A 194 21.67 -37.75 -2.51
C VAL A 194 21.05 -37.09 -1.26
N SER A 195 21.85 -36.50 -0.38
CA SER A 195 21.37 -35.84 0.83
C SER A 195 20.60 -34.56 0.53
N SER A 196 20.98 -33.78 -0.50
CA SER A 196 20.16 -32.64 -0.95
C SER A 196 18.74 -33.06 -1.33
N ALA A 197 18.60 -34.21 -2.01
CA ALA A 197 17.29 -34.74 -2.38
C ALA A 197 16.47 -35.23 -1.16
N LEU A 198 17.13 -35.79 -0.13
CA LEU A 198 16.49 -36.13 1.15
C LEU A 198 16.02 -34.89 1.92
N VAL A 199 16.84 -33.85 2.01
CA VAL A 199 16.47 -32.57 2.67
C VAL A 199 15.29 -31.92 1.94
N HIS A 200 15.29 -31.91 0.60
CA HIS A 200 14.17 -31.41 -0.21
C HIS A 200 12.88 -32.21 0.06
N LEU A 201 12.95 -33.54 0.02
CA LEU A 201 11.83 -34.43 0.28
C LEU A 201 11.20 -34.18 1.67
N TYR A 202 12.03 -34.10 2.71
CA TYR A 202 11.56 -33.82 4.06
C TYR A 202 11.00 -32.41 4.20
N GLY A 203 11.59 -31.41 3.54
CA GLY A 203 11.09 -30.04 3.48
C GLY A 203 9.69 -29.93 2.84
N GLU A 204 9.48 -30.59 1.70
CA GLU A 204 8.16 -30.63 1.01
C GLU A 204 7.08 -31.36 1.82
N CYS A 205 7.49 -32.26 2.71
CA CYS A 205 6.62 -32.98 3.64
C CYS A 205 6.46 -32.27 5.00
N GLY A 206 7.07 -31.11 5.21
CA GLY A 206 7.04 -30.36 6.48
C GLY A 206 7.82 -30.98 7.64
N LEU A 207 8.64 -32.00 7.37
CA LEU A 207 9.44 -32.75 8.36
C LEU A 207 10.82 -32.11 8.55
N VAL A 208 10.85 -30.84 8.94
CA VAL A 208 12.06 -30.01 8.95
C VAL A 208 13.15 -30.53 9.91
N GLU A 209 12.77 -31.18 11.01
CA GLU A 209 13.73 -31.80 11.94
C GLU A 209 14.50 -32.97 11.30
N GLU A 210 13.81 -33.82 10.53
CA GLU A 210 14.42 -34.92 9.76
C GLU A 210 15.35 -34.37 8.67
N ALA A 211 14.91 -33.30 7.99
CA ALA A 211 15.72 -32.58 7.00
C ALA A 211 17.01 -32.04 7.64
N ARG A 212 16.90 -31.42 8.82
CA ARG A 212 18.06 -30.92 9.57
C ARG A 212 19.00 -32.04 10.01
N TRP A 213 18.45 -33.16 10.48
CA TRP A 213 19.25 -34.32 10.88
C TRP A 213 20.11 -34.86 9.73
N VAL A 214 19.51 -35.02 8.53
CA VAL A 214 20.23 -35.44 7.31
C VAL A 214 21.32 -34.43 6.94
N PHE A 215 21.00 -33.14 6.96
CA PHE A 215 21.95 -32.06 6.69
C PHE A 215 23.16 -32.08 7.65
N ASP A 216 22.93 -32.40 8.92
CA ASP A 216 23.99 -32.48 9.93
C ASP A 216 24.91 -33.70 9.77
N GLN A 217 24.45 -34.80 9.13
CA GLN A 217 25.30 -35.98 8.86
C GLN A 217 26.37 -35.74 7.77
N VAL A 218 26.15 -34.79 6.86
CA VAL A 218 27.08 -34.51 5.75
C VAL A 218 28.20 -33.57 6.21
N PHE A 219 29.42 -34.08 6.33
CA PHE A 219 30.56 -33.29 6.79
C PHE A 219 31.03 -32.24 5.76
N CYS A 220 31.14 -32.61 4.48
CA CYS A 220 31.58 -31.71 3.40
C CYS A 220 30.38 -31.24 2.56
N ARG A 221 29.71 -30.20 3.01
CA ARG A 221 28.49 -29.67 2.37
C ARG A 221 28.83 -28.78 1.17
N ASP A 222 28.21 -29.04 0.03
CA ASP A 222 28.30 -28.15 -1.13
C ASP A 222 27.25 -27.03 -1.07
N LEU A 223 27.37 -26.05 -1.97
CA LEU A 223 26.44 -24.92 -2.06
C LEU A 223 24.98 -25.37 -2.31
N VAL A 224 24.77 -26.52 -2.98
CA VAL A 224 23.45 -27.06 -3.25
C VAL A 224 22.78 -27.51 -1.96
N LEU A 225 23.48 -28.27 -1.11
CA LEU A 225 22.96 -28.73 0.16
C LEU A 225 22.67 -27.58 1.13
N TRP A 226 23.52 -26.54 1.15
CA TRP A 226 23.23 -25.29 1.87
C TRP A 226 21.95 -24.61 1.37
N ASN A 227 21.83 -24.43 0.06
CA ASN A 227 20.68 -23.80 -0.56
C ASN A 227 19.37 -24.55 -0.30
N VAL A 228 19.38 -25.88 -0.38
CA VAL A 228 18.20 -26.70 -0.07
C VAL A 228 17.83 -26.66 1.41
N MET A 229 18.79 -26.54 2.34
CA MET A 229 18.47 -26.37 3.76
C MET A 229 17.88 -24.99 4.07
N VAL A 230 18.42 -23.93 3.46
CA VAL A 230 17.86 -22.56 3.59
C VAL A 230 16.45 -22.49 2.99
N SER A 231 16.23 -23.08 1.81
CA SER A 231 14.89 -23.13 1.20
C SER A 231 13.92 -24.02 1.97
N CYS A 232 14.37 -25.14 2.56
CA CYS A 232 13.55 -25.99 3.44
C CYS A 232 12.96 -25.19 4.63
N TYR A 233 13.77 -24.39 5.32
CA TYR A 233 13.28 -23.52 6.40
C TYR A 233 12.38 -22.39 5.87
N ALA A 234 12.73 -21.77 4.74
CA ALA A 234 11.92 -20.71 4.12
C ALA A 234 10.53 -21.19 3.69
N LEU A 235 10.43 -22.36 3.05
CA LEU A 235 9.18 -22.99 2.62
C LEU A 235 8.26 -23.31 3.81
N ASN A 236 8.84 -23.71 4.93
CA ASN A 236 8.10 -24.06 6.15
C ASN A 236 7.86 -22.87 7.09
N SER A 237 8.03 -21.63 6.61
CA SER A 237 7.81 -20.39 7.39
C SER A 237 8.68 -20.22 8.64
N LEU A 238 9.81 -20.94 8.71
CA LEU A 238 10.80 -20.92 9.79
C LEU A 238 11.93 -19.94 9.46
N THR A 239 11.57 -18.66 9.32
CA THR A 239 12.48 -17.61 8.83
C THR A 239 13.70 -17.43 9.73
N LYS A 240 13.56 -17.48 11.06
CA LYS A 240 14.69 -17.29 11.99
C LYS A 240 15.74 -18.37 11.80
N GLU A 241 15.29 -19.60 11.64
CA GLU A 241 16.10 -20.79 11.44
C GLU A 241 16.81 -20.74 10.09
N ALA A 242 16.14 -20.28 9.02
CA ALA A 242 16.78 -20.02 7.73
C ALA A 242 17.97 -19.03 7.84
N PHE A 243 17.80 -17.95 8.61
CA PHE A 243 18.88 -17.00 8.89
C PHE A 243 20.01 -17.59 9.76
N VAL A 244 19.70 -18.45 10.74
CA VAL A 244 20.71 -19.17 11.53
C VAL A 244 21.55 -20.11 10.65
N VAL A 245 20.92 -20.82 9.70
CA VAL A 245 21.65 -21.65 8.72
C VAL A 245 22.49 -20.80 7.78
N PHE A 246 21.99 -19.66 7.32
CA PHE A 246 22.77 -18.72 6.50
C PHE A 246 23.97 -18.13 7.26
N ASP A 247 23.83 -17.86 8.56
CA ASP A 247 24.95 -17.45 9.41
C ASP A 247 25.99 -18.57 9.60
N LEU A 248 25.57 -19.83 9.69
CA LEU A 248 26.47 -20.98 9.73
C LEU A 248 27.20 -21.15 8.39
N MET A 249 26.49 -21.05 7.26
CA MET A 249 27.04 -21.09 5.90
C MET A 249 28.17 -20.08 5.71
N LYS A 250 27.96 -18.83 6.16
CA LYS A 250 28.99 -17.78 6.13
C LYS A 250 30.18 -18.07 7.05
N LYS A 251 29.96 -18.68 8.23
CA LYS A 251 31.03 -19.09 9.17
C LYS A 251 31.91 -20.20 8.60
N GLU A 252 31.34 -21.13 7.84
CA GLU A 252 32.07 -22.17 7.09
C GLU A 252 32.71 -21.62 5.78
N GLY A 253 32.65 -20.30 5.55
CA GLY A 253 33.32 -19.63 4.43
C GLY A 253 32.58 -19.71 3.09
N VAL A 254 31.41 -20.34 3.04
CA VAL A 254 30.60 -20.44 1.83
C VAL A 254 29.83 -19.13 1.62
N LYS A 255 30.06 -18.49 0.47
CA LYS A 255 29.28 -17.31 0.06
C LYS A 255 27.99 -17.78 -0.62
N GLY A 256 26.86 -17.23 -0.19
CA GLY A 256 25.57 -17.47 -0.84
C GLY A 256 25.54 -16.98 -2.29
N ASP A 257 24.68 -17.61 -3.09
CA ASP A 257 24.39 -17.24 -4.47
C ASP A 257 22.99 -16.61 -4.60
N GLY A 258 22.59 -16.28 -5.83
CA GLY A 258 21.27 -15.71 -6.11
C GLY A 258 20.11 -16.59 -5.61
N TYR A 259 20.26 -17.92 -5.61
CA TYR A 259 19.24 -18.82 -5.06
C TYR A 259 19.16 -18.74 -3.54
N THR A 260 20.31 -18.64 -2.83
CA THR A 260 20.33 -18.36 -1.39
C THR A 260 19.55 -17.07 -1.08
N PHE A 261 19.82 -16.01 -1.83
CA PHE A 261 19.20 -14.70 -1.60
C PHE A 261 17.71 -14.67 -1.93
N CYS A 262 17.27 -15.28 -3.04
CA CYS A 262 15.85 -15.45 -3.36
C CYS A 262 15.10 -16.20 -2.24
N SER A 263 15.69 -17.27 -1.71
CA SER A 263 15.09 -18.07 -0.62
C SER A 263 14.95 -17.26 0.67
N LEU A 264 15.99 -16.52 1.06
CA LEU A 264 15.96 -15.65 2.24
C LEU A 264 14.95 -14.51 2.08
N LEU A 265 14.93 -13.84 0.92
CA LEU A 265 13.97 -12.77 0.63
C LEU A 265 12.52 -13.27 0.69
N LYS A 266 12.24 -14.47 0.15
CA LYS A 266 10.90 -15.05 0.22
C LYS A 266 10.47 -15.36 1.66
N SER A 267 11.40 -15.81 2.51
CA SER A 267 11.13 -15.97 3.96
C SER A 267 10.91 -14.64 4.70
N CYS A 268 11.41 -13.52 4.16
CA CYS A 268 11.19 -12.17 4.67
C CYS A 268 9.86 -11.53 4.24
N CYS A 269 9.09 -12.19 3.36
CA CYS A 269 7.72 -11.77 3.03
C CYS A 269 6.73 -12.02 4.19
N ILE A 270 7.14 -12.78 5.22
CA ILE A 270 6.35 -13.05 6.42
C ILE A 270 6.41 -11.84 7.37
N TRP A 271 5.26 -11.48 7.94
CA TRP A 271 5.10 -10.36 8.87
C TRP A 271 6.12 -10.41 10.03
N GLY A 272 6.78 -9.27 10.29
CA GLY A 272 7.77 -9.12 11.35
C GLY A 272 9.24 -9.32 10.92
N PHE A 273 9.51 -9.79 9.70
CA PHE A 273 10.89 -10.03 9.21
C PHE A 273 11.40 -8.98 8.21
N TYR A 274 10.66 -7.89 7.98
CA TYR A 274 11.01 -6.80 7.05
C TYR A 274 12.45 -6.26 7.23
N GLU A 275 12.88 -6.04 8.48
CA GLU A 275 14.23 -5.50 8.76
C GLU A 275 15.35 -6.50 8.44
N LEU A 276 15.09 -7.82 8.46
CA LEU A 276 16.02 -8.81 7.93
C LEU A 276 16.07 -8.76 6.40
N GLY A 277 14.91 -8.58 5.74
CA GLY A 277 14.85 -8.37 4.29
C GLY A 277 15.66 -7.15 3.83
N ARG A 278 15.61 -6.05 4.58
CA ARG A 278 16.45 -4.85 4.34
C ARG A 278 17.95 -5.10 4.55
N GLN A 279 18.33 -5.90 5.56
CA GLN A 279 19.73 -6.30 5.76
C GLN A 279 20.23 -7.20 4.62
N VAL A 280 19.39 -8.14 4.15
CA VAL A 280 19.69 -8.97 2.97
C VAL A 280 19.82 -8.12 1.72
N HIS A 281 18.97 -7.12 1.50
CA HIS A 281 19.12 -6.18 0.38
C HIS A 281 20.46 -5.42 0.43
N GLY A 282 20.86 -4.90 1.59
CA GLY A 282 22.18 -4.28 1.75
C GLY A 282 23.35 -5.23 1.47
N LEU A 283 23.20 -6.53 1.78
CA LEU A 283 24.17 -7.56 1.47
C LEU A 283 24.19 -7.92 -0.03
N ILE A 284 23.03 -7.95 -0.69
CA ILE A 284 22.88 -8.18 -2.14
C ILE A 284 23.63 -7.10 -2.93
N ILE A 285 23.42 -5.82 -2.60
CA ILE A 285 24.14 -4.69 -3.22
C ILE A 285 25.66 -4.83 -2.98
N LYS A 286 26.08 -5.14 -1.75
CA LYS A 286 27.49 -5.30 -1.39
C LYS A 286 28.18 -6.46 -2.12
N LEU A 287 27.42 -7.46 -2.57
CA LEU A 287 27.88 -8.62 -3.32
C LEU A 287 27.58 -8.54 -4.82
N CYS A 288 27.01 -7.43 -5.30
CA CYS A 288 26.62 -7.19 -6.69
C CYS A 288 25.60 -8.20 -7.27
N PHE A 289 24.74 -8.76 -6.43
CA PHE A 289 23.62 -9.62 -6.85
C PHE A 289 22.36 -8.82 -7.22
N ASP A 290 22.36 -7.50 -7.05
CA ASP A 290 21.26 -6.60 -7.46
C ASP A 290 21.06 -6.55 -8.97
N LEU A 291 22.09 -6.90 -9.75
CA LEU A 291 22.01 -7.05 -11.21
C LEU A 291 21.40 -8.40 -11.65
N ASP A 292 21.23 -9.37 -10.74
CA ASP A 292 20.66 -10.68 -11.08
C ASP A 292 19.13 -10.62 -11.07
N VAL A 293 18.52 -10.79 -12.25
CA VAL A 293 17.08 -10.53 -12.48
C VAL A 293 16.15 -11.31 -11.52
N PRO A 294 16.40 -12.58 -11.16
CA PRO A 294 15.59 -13.30 -10.17
C PRO A 294 15.72 -12.71 -8.75
N VAL A 295 16.93 -12.27 -8.35
CA VAL A 295 17.18 -11.66 -7.04
C VAL A 295 16.51 -10.29 -6.95
N ALA A 296 16.63 -9.48 -8.00
CA ALA A 296 15.94 -8.20 -8.10
C ALA A 296 14.41 -8.37 -8.11
N SER A 297 13.88 -9.37 -8.81
CA SER A 297 12.44 -9.71 -8.77
C SER A 297 11.99 -10.11 -7.36
N ALA A 298 12.80 -10.89 -6.64
CA ALA A 298 12.53 -11.28 -5.24
C ALA A 298 12.62 -10.09 -4.26
N LEU A 299 13.48 -9.09 -4.54
CA LEU A 299 13.53 -7.84 -3.78
C LEU A 299 12.23 -7.04 -3.95
N VAL A 300 11.73 -6.93 -5.19
CA VAL A 300 10.45 -6.27 -5.50
C VAL A 300 9.29 -6.98 -4.78
N ASP A 301 9.21 -8.32 -4.84
CA ASP A 301 8.21 -9.13 -4.11
C ASP A 301 8.26 -8.94 -2.59
N MET A 302 9.46 -8.92 -2.02
CA MET A 302 9.69 -8.72 -0.57
C MET A 302 9.22 -7.33 -0.12
N TYR A 303 9.53 -6.29 -0.88
CA TYR A 303 9.08 -4.93 -0.57
C TYR A 303 7.57 -4.74 -0.73
N ILE A 304 6.97 -5.35 -1.77
CA ILE A 304 5.52 -5.32 -2.00
C ILE A 304 4.77 -6.03 -0.87
N THR A 305 5.18 -7.25 -0.52
CA THR A 305 4.51 -8.04 0.53
C THR A 305 4.60 -7.38 1.91
N ASN A 306 5.73 -6.71 2.20
CA ASN A 306 5.88 -5.89 3.41
C ASN A 306 5.25 -4.47 3.30
N GLY A 307 4.56 -4.18 2.20
CA GLY A 307 3.75 -2.97 2.04
C GLY A 307 4.50 -1.68 1.71
N ASN A 308 5.73 -1.76 1.20
CA ASN A 308 6.53 -0.60 0.78
C ASN A 308 6.68 -0.56 -0.75
N LEU A 309 5.63 -0.09 -1.44
CA LEU A 309 5.65 0.07 -2.90
C LEU A 309 6.69 1.07 -3.41
N TYR A 310 7.13 2.02 -2.58
CA TYR A 310 8.13 3.01 -2.98
C TYR A 310 9.52 2.41 -3.14
N ASP A 311 9.97 1.60 -2.17
CA ASP A 311 11.23 0.88 -2.28
C ASP A 311 11.13 -0.30 -3.28
N ALA A 312 9.95 -0.88 -3.48
CA ALA A 312 9.70 -1.84 -4.57
C ALA A 312 9.87 -1.20 -5.95
N GLN A 313 9.25 -0.03 -6.19
CA GLN A 313 9.40 0.73 -7.44
C GLN A 313 10.87 1.10 -7.65
N LYS A 314 11.59 1.57 -6.62
CA LYS A 314 13.04 1.84 -6.72
C LYS A 314 13.87 0.62 -7.08
N ALA A 315 13.60 -0.53 -6.45
CA ALA A 315 14.30 -1.77 -6.77
C ALA A 315 14.06 -2.17 -8.23
N PHE A 316 12.84 -2.00 -8.73
CA PHE A 316 12.46 -2.25 -10.12
C PHE A 316 13.05 -1.24 -11.12
N ASP A 317 13.09 0.03 -10.76
CA ASP A 317 13.67 1.12 -11.56
C ASP A 317 15.18 0.93 -11.73
N GLY A 318 15.86 0.43 -10.68
CA GLY A 318 17.29 0.10 -10.70
C GLY A 318 17.66 -1.16 -11.49
N MET A 319 16.69 -1.97 -11.95
CA MET A 319 16.98 -3.19 -12.72
C MET A 319 17.54 -2.85 -14.11
N THR A 320 18.79 -3.25 -14.36
CA THR A 320 19.44 -3.10 -15.69
C THR A 320 18.80 -3.96 -16.78
N ALA A 321 18.17 -5.07 -16.40
CA ALA A 321 17.40 -5.94 -17.27
C ALA A 321 16.13 -6.39 -16.55
N ARG A 322 14.99 -6.22 -17.19
CA ARG A 322 13.68 -6.64 -16.68
C ARG A 322 13.20 -7.89 -17.43
N ASN A 323 12.42 -8.72 -16.76
CA ASN A 323 11.71 -9.84 -17.36
C ASN A 323 10.20 -9.75 -17.04
N VAL A 324 9.39 -10.60 -17.67
CA VAL A 324 7.95 -10.65 -17.44
C VAL A 324 7.64 -10.80 -15.94
N VAL A 325 8.35 -11.69 -15.23
CA VAL A 325 8.17 -11.88 -13.77
C VAL A 325 8.31 -10.57 -12.99
N SER A 326 9.35 -9.77 -13.23
CA SER A 326 9.55 -8.48 -12.53
C SER A 326 8.43 -7.48 -12.78
N TRP A 327 7.90 -7.41 -14.03
CA TRP A 327 6.74 -6.58 -14.37
C TRP A 327 5.49 -7.08 -13.66
N ASN A 328 5.22 -8.38 -13.73
CA ASN A 328 4.06 -9.02 -13.11
C ASN A 328 4.06 -8.75 -11.60
N THR A 329 5.18 -8.98 -10.91
CA THR A 329 5.30 -8.76 -9.46
C THR A 329 4.97 -7.32 -9.09
N LEU A 330 5.49 -6.32 -9.81
CA LEU A 330 5.19 -4.91 -9.55
C LEU A 330 3.72 -4.56 -9.83
N ILE A 331 3.19 -5.01 -10.98
CA ILE A 331 1.77 -4.79 -11.37
C ILE A 331 0.82 -5.39 -10.32
N VAL A 332 1.07 -6.62 -9.87
CA VAL A 332 0.30 -7.28 -8.81
C VAL A 332 0.36 -6.50 -7.49
N GLY A 333 1.51 -5.92 -7.15
CA GLY A 333 1.66 -5.09 -5.95
C GLY A 333 0.83 -3.81 -5.94
N TYR A 334 0.74 -3.12 -7.08
CA TYR A 334 -0.16 -1.96 -7.24
C TYR A 334 -1.63 -2.38 -7.33
N ALA A 335 -1.92 -3.47 -8.05
CA ALA A 335 -3.24 -4.06 -8.16
C ALA A 335 -3.84 -4.40 -6.78
N GLN A 336 -3.10 -5.09 -5.91
CA GLN A 336 -3.55 -5.42 -4.55
C GLN A 336 -3.89 -4.20 -3.67
N ARG A 337 -3.48 -2.99 -4.07
CA ARG A 337 -3.82 -1.72 -3.40
C ARG A 337 -4.93 -0.91 -4.09
N GLY A 338 -5.49 -1.41 -5.18
CA GLY A 338 -6.51 -0.69 -5.95
C GLY A 338 -5.99 0.51 -6.75
N ASP A 339 -4.67 0.67 -6.90
CA ASP A 339 -4.08 1.73 -7.73
C ASP A 339 -4.13 1.35 -9.22
N MET A 340 -5.36 1.33 -9.75
CA MET A 340 -5.63 0.96 -11.14
C MET A 340 -5.01 1.92 -12.15
N GLU A 341 -4.84 3.20 -11.79
CA GLU A 341 -4.16 4.18 -12.66
C GLU A 341 -2.69 3.77 -12.87
N LYS A 342 -1.97 3.43 -11.79
CA LYS A 342 -0.57 2.96 -11.90
C LYS A 342 -0.45 1.58 -12.54
N VAL A 343 -1.38 0.66 -12.29
CA VAL A 343 -1.46 -0.63 -13.01
C VAL A 343 -1.57 -0.42 -14.52
N MET A 344 -2.44 0.48 -14.97
CA MET A 344 -2.63 0.77 -16.39
C MET A 344 -1.45 1.52 -17.01
N GLU A 345 -0.73 2.34 -16.24
CA GLU A 345 0.54 2.95 -16.65
C GLU A 345 1.62 1.88 -16.88
N LEU A 346 1.85 1.00 -15.89
CA LEU A 346 2.84 -0.08 -15.97
C LEU A 346 2.54 -1.07 -17.09
N LEU A 347 1.28 -1.42 -17.34
CA LEU A 347 0.88 -2.25 -18.48
C LEU A 347 1.16 -1.61 -19.84
N ARG A 348 1.05 -0.27 -19.94
CA ARG A 348 1.43 0.46 -21.16
C ARG A 348 2.94 0.48 -21.32
N GLU A 349 3.70 0.70 -20.24
CA GLU A 349 5.16 0.73 -20.27
C GLU A 349 5.76 -0.66 -20.62
N MET A 350 5.27 -1.73 -19.98
CA MET A 350 5.62 -3.12 -20.28
C MET A 350 5.50 -3.42 -21.78
N ARG A 351 4.38 -2.99 -22.39
CA ARG A 351 4.10 -3.16 -23.82
C ARG A 351 4.98 -2.27 -24.71
N LEU A 352 5.28 -1.04 -24.29
CA LEU A 352 6.21 -0.15 -25.01
C LEU A 352 7.64 -0.72 -25.03
N GLN A 353 8.03 -1.46 -23.97
CA GLN A 353 9.30 -2.19 -23.90
C GLN A 353 9.25 -3.58 -24.58
N ASN A 354 8.21 -3.87 -25.38
CA ASN A 354 7.99 -5.13 -26.09
C ASN A 354 7.81 -6.39 -25.21
N PHE A 355 7.44 -6.23 -23.93
CA PHE A 355 6.98 -7.35 -23.11
C PHE A 355 5.46 -7.53 -23.24
N CYS A 356 5.02 -8.78 -23.29
CA CYS A 356 3.60 -9.14 -23.24
C CYS A 356 3.23 -9.55 -21.81
N PRO A 357 2.15 -8.98 -21.21
CA PRO A 357 1.50 -9.56 -20.05
C PRO A 357 1.15 -11.03 -20.30
N ASP A 358 1.25 -11.87 -19.27
CA ASP A 358 0.83 -13.26 -19.31
C ASP A 358 -0.55 -13.47 -18.67
N GLU A 359 -1.04 -14.70 -18.76
CA GLU A 359 -2.31 -15.16 -18.17
C GLU A 359 -2.46 -14.74 -16.70
N LEU A 360 -1.41 -14.96 -15.89
CA LEU A 360 -1.42 -14.73 -14.45
C LEU A 360 -1.47 -13.23 -14.12
N THR A 361 -0.77 -12.40 -14.89
CA THR A 361 -0.87 -10.93 -14.78
C THR A 361 -2.28 -10.46 -15.07
N MET A 362 -2.87 -10.91 -16.17
CA MET A 362 -4.23 -10.54 -16.55
C MET A 362 -5.24 -10.95 -15.47
N ALA A 363 -5.21 -12.21 -15.00
CA ALA A 363 -6.09 -12.70 -13.93
C ALA A 363 -5.94 -11.89 -12.63
N SER A 364 -4.71 -11.56 -12.23
CA SER A 364 -4.44 -10.80 -11.01
C SER A 364 -4.97 -9.35 -11.09
N ILE A 365 -4.92 -8.72 -12.27
CA ILE A 365 -5.50 -7.39 -12.48
C ILE A 365 -7.03 -7.42 -12.32
N PHE A 366 -7.72 -8.41 -12.90
CA PHE A 366 -9.18 -8.51 -12.72
C PHE A 366 -9.58 -8.75 -11.26
N GLN A 367 -8.77 -9.50 -10.51
CA GLN A 367 -9.02 -9.71 -9.09
C GLN A 367 -9.00 -8.40 -8.28
N SER A 368 -8.19 -7.40 -8.67
CA SER A 368 -8.20 -6.07 -8.05
C SER A 368 -9.27 -5.11 -8.57
N CYS A 369 -9.68 -5.23 -9.84
CA CYS A 369 -10.67 -4.33 -10.47
C CYS A 369 -12.03 -4.28 -9.74
N GLY A 370 -12.32 -5.23 -8.85
CA GLY A 370 -13.58 -5.29 -8.10
C GLY A 370 -13.74 -4.30 -6.94
N VAL A 371 -12.71 -3.50 -6.61
CA VAL A 371 -12.77 -2.53 -5.49
C VAL A 371 -13.18 -1.12 -5.96
N SER A 372 -12.89 -0.78 -7.21
CA SER A 372 -13.11 0.54 -7.81
C SER A 372 -14.33 0.55 -8.73
N SER A 373 -15.28 1.48 -8.52
CA SER A 373 -16.52 1.60 -9.32
C SER A 373 -16.32 2.10 -10.77
N SER A 374 -15.09 2.08 -11.29
CA SER A 374 -14.66 2.60 -12.60
C SER A 374 -14.79 1.55 -13.72
N SER A 375 -16.02 1.31 -14.18
CA SER A 375 -16.31 0.36 -15.28
C SER A 375 -15.47 0.57 -16.55
N ALA A 376 -15.00 1.80 -16.81
CA ALA A 376 -14.19 2.15 -17.98
C ALA A 376 -12.77 1.54 -17.99
N GLU A 377 -12.19 1.22 -16.83
CA GLU A 377 -10.85 0.62 -16.73
C GLU A 377 -10.94 -0.89 -16.91
N LEU A 378 -11.91 -1.52 -16.24
CA LEU A 378 -12.26 -2.94 -16.45
C LEU A 378 -12.49 -3.24 -17.93
N LEU A 379 -13.27 -2.40 -18.63
CA LEU A 379 -13.54 -2.55 -20.06
C LEU A 379 -12.28 -2.43 -20.95
N GLN A 380 -11.29 -1.60 -20.57
CA GLN A 380 -10.02 -1.51 -21.31
C GLN A 380 -9.19 -2.79 -21.17
N VAL A 381 -9.05 -3.31 -19.94
CA VAL A 381 -8.31 -4.55 -19.66
C VAL A 381 -9.03 -5.76 -20.29
N HIS A 382 -10.36 -5.78 -20.23
CA HIS A 382 -11.20 -6.81 -20.86
C HIS A 382 -11.11 -6.80 -22.39
N THR A 383 -11.14 -5.62 -23.02
CA THR A 383 -10.89 -5.49 -24.47
C THR A 383 -9.51 -6.03 -24.86
N TYR A 384 -8.50 -5.86 -23.99
CA TYR A 384 -7.17 -6.43 -24.20
C TYR A 384 -7.15 -7.96 -24.05
N VAL A 385 -7.90 -8.55 -23.09
CA VAL A 385 -8.07 -10.01 -22.98
C VAL A 385 -8.59 -10.60 -24.28
N ILE A 386 -9.73 -10.08 -24.77
CA ILE A 386 -10.39 -10.57 -25.99
C ILE A 386 -9.43 -10.46 -27.19
N LYS A 387 -8.81 -9.28 -27.38
CA LYS A 387 -7.93 -9.02 -28.54
C LYS A 387 -6.71 -9.96 -28.62
N ASN A 388 -6.26 -10.51 -27.50
CA ASN A 388 -5.11 -11.42 -27.44
C ASN A 388 -5.51 -12.88 -27.17
N GLY A 389 -6.80 -13.21 -27.14
CA GLY A 389 -7.30 -14.57 -26.91
C GLY A 389 -7.13 -15.10 -25.47
N PHE A 390 -6.89 -14.23 -24.49
CA PHE A 390 -6.69 -14.64 -23.10
C PHE A 390 -7.98 -15.20 -22.44
N GLU A 391 -9.14 -14.95 -23.04
CA GLU A 391 -10.44 -15.52 -22.66
C GLU A 391 -10.52 -17.05 -22.72
N SER A 392 -9.59 -17.68 -23.45
CA SER A 392 -9.46 -19.15 -23.51
C SER A 392 -8.85 -19.77 -22.25
N PHE A 393 -8.24 -18.97 -21.37
CA PHE A 393 -7.63 -19.43 -20.13
C PHE A 393 -8.62 -19.34 -18.96
N LEU A 394 -8.84 -20.48 -18.30
CA LEU A 394 -9.83 -20.59 -17.21
C LEU A 394 -9.53 -19.65 -16.03
N SER A 395 -8.26 -19.38 -15.72
CA SER A 395 -7.90 -18.46 -14.63
C SER A 395 -8.32 -17.00 -14.92
N VAL A 396 -8.21 -16.55 -16.17
CA VAL A 396 -8.64 -15.22 -16.62
C VAL A 396 -10.16 -15.14 -16.65
N THR A 397 -10.84 -16.19 -17.10
CA THR A 397 -12.31 -16.25 -17.11
C THR A 397 -12.90 -16.28 -15.70
N ASN A 398 -12.30 -17.03 -14.77
CA ASN A 398 -12.67 -16.99 -13.35
C ASN A 398 -12.46 -15.60 -12.75
N ALA A 399 -11.36 -14.92 -13.07
CA ALA A 399 -11.10 -13.56 -12.61
C ALA A 399 -12.06 -12.53 -13.22
N LEU A 400 -12.48 -12.70 -14.49
CA LEU A 400 -13.51 -11.89 -15.15
C LEU A 400 -14.88 -12.06 -14.47
N ILE A 401 -15.30 -13.29 -14.16
CA ILE A 401 -16.54 -13.58 -13.41
C ILE A 401 -16.52 -12.86 -12.06
N HIS A 402 -15.41 -12.96 -11.33
CA HIS A 402 -15.23 -12.25 -10.06
C HIS A 402 -15.30 -10.72 -10.24
N ALA A 403 -14.56 -10.15 -11.19
CA ALA A 403 -14.55 -8.70 -11.44
C ALA A 403 -15.95 -8.16 -11.80
N TYR A 404 -16.65 -8.80 -12.74
CA TYR A 404 -17.99 -8.39 -13.16
C TYR A 404 -19.03 -8.53 -12.05
N SER A 405 -18.93 -9.56 -11.21
CA SER A 405 -19.79 -9.70 -10.03
C SER A 405 -19.65 -8.54 -9.04
N LYS A 406 -18.41 -8.10 -8.79
CA LYS A 406 -18.10 -6.98 -7.87
C LYS A 406 -18.53 -5.64 -8.44
N CYS A 407 -18.46 -5.46 -9.77
CA CYS A 407 -19.01 -4.30 -10.47
C CYS A 407 -20.56 -4.30 -10.57
N GLY A 408 -21.25 -5.30 -10.02
CA GLY A 408 -22.71 -5.39 -10.00
C GLY A 408 -23.36 -5.78 -11.34
N ASN A 409 -22.58 -6.30 -12.30
CA ASN A 409 -23.08 -6.74 -13.60
C ASN A 409 -23.03 -8.27 -13.68
N ILE A 410 -24.04 -8.91 -13.10
CA ILE A 410 -24.14 -10.38 -13.05
C ILE A 410 -24.44 -10.99 -14.43
N ASP A 411 -25.13 -10.28 -15.33
CA ASP A 411 -25.47 -10.80 -16.65
C ASP A 411 -24.21 -11.11 -17.48
N VAL A 412 -23.20 -10.24 -17.44
CA VAL A 412 -21.91 -10.47 -18.08
C VAL A 412 -21.10 -11.56 -17.38
N ALA A 413 -21.17 -11.65 -16.04
CA ALA A 413 -20.54 -12.74 -15.29
C ALA A 413 -21.15 -14.12 -15.65
N LEU A 414 -22.48 -14.18 -15.81
CA LEU A 414 -23.20 -15.38 -16.24
C LEU A 414 -22.92 -15.74 -17.70
N GLN A 415 -22.81 -14.75 -18.59
CA GLN A 415 -22.38 -14.99 -19.97
C GLN A 415 -21.01 -15.68 -20.03
N TYR A 416 -20.06 -15.24 -19.19
CA TYR A 416 -18.75 -15.89 -19.08
C TYR A 416 -18.84 -17.27 -18.44
N PHE A 417 -19.62 -17.45 -17.37
CA PHE A 417 -19.85 -18.75 -16.76
C PHE A 417 -20.38 -19.78 -17.77
N VAL A 418 -21.40 -19.44 -18.55
CA VAL A 418 -22.01 -20.30 -19.59
C VAL A 418 -21.05 -20.58 -20.75
N SER A 419 -20.03 -19.73 -20.97
CA SER A 419 -19.01 -19.96 -22.01
C SER A 419 -17.95 -21.00 -21.63
N VAL A 420 -17.85 -21.38 -20.34
CA VAL A 420 -16.88 -22.38 -19.87
C VAL A 420 -17.41 -23.79 -20.10
N SER A 421 -16.68 -24.61 -20.87
CA SER A 421 -17.09 -25.98 -21.20
C SER A 421 -16.99 -26.97 -20.04
N GLU A 422 -16.01 -26.79 -19.16
CA GLU A 422 -15.77 -27.61 -17.97
C GLU A 422 -15.44 -26.68 -16.77
N PRO A 423 -16.45 -26.15 -16.06
CA PRO A 423 -16.25 -25.24 -14.94
C PRO A 423 -15.54 -25.93 -13.76
N ASP A 424 -14.46 -25.33 -13.26
CA ASP A 424 -13.76 -25.85 -12.09
C ASP A 424 -14.38 -25.35 -10.78
N LEU A 425 -13.86 -25.83 -9.64
CA LEU A 425 -14.33 -25.41 -8.32
C LEU A 425 -14.21 -23.89 -8.10
N VAL A 426 -13.21 -23.22 -8.71
CA VAL A 426 -13.03 -21.77 -8.61
C VAL A 426 -14.08 -21.04 -9.47
N THR A 427 -14.45 -21.59 -10.63
CA THR A 427 -15.55 -21.08 -11.48
C THR A 427 -16.89 -21.13 -10.73
N TRP A 428 -17.23 -22.28 -10.14
CA TRP A 428 -18.47 -22.46 -9.37
C TRP A 428 -18.51 -21.57 -8.13
N THR A 429 -17.46 -21.56 -7.31
CA THR A 429 -17.41 -20.70 -6.10
C THR A 429 -17.54 -19.22 -6.44
N SER A 430 -16.95 -18.77 -7.55
CA SER A 430 -17.05 -17.38 -8.01
C SER A 430 -18.49 -16.99 -8.36
N ILE A 431 -19.25 -17.83 -9.08
CA ILE A 431 -20.63 -17.50 -9.45
C ILE A 431 -21.61 -17.62 -8.26
N ILE A 432 -21.39 -18.59 -7.36
CA ILE A 432 -22.18 -18.75 -6.12
C ILE A 432 -22.00 -17.52 -5.22
N GLY A 433 -20.76 -17.01 -5.11
CA GLY A 433 -20.44 -15.76 -4.41
C GLY A 433 -21.00 -14.50 -5.11
N ALA A 434 -21.04 -14.49 -6.45
CA ALA A 434 -21.63 -13.39 -7.23
C ALA A 434 -23.13 -13.20 -6.94
N TYR A 435 -23.91 -14.30 -7.00
CA TYR A 435 -25.33 -14.31 -6.64
C TYR A 435 -25.56 -13.85 -5.18
N SER A 436 -24.68 -14.26 -4.26
CA SER A 436 -24.73 -13.92 -2.83
C SER A 436 -24.58 -12.42 -2.60
N PHE A 437 -23.56 -11.79 -3.22
CA PHE A 437 -23.24 -10.37 -3.06
C PHE A 437 -24.36 -9.44 -3.56
N LEU A 438 -25.15 -9.89 -4.53
CA LEU A 438 -26.25 -9.12 -5.13
C LEU A 438 -27.63 -9.47 -4.53
N GLY A 439 -27.67 -10.24 -3.43
CA GLY A 439 -28.91 -10.60 -2.73
C GLY A 439 -29.76 -11.66 -3.43
N HIS A 440 -29.27 -12.27 -4.51
CA HIS A 440 -29.96 -13.32 -5.26
C HIS A 440 -29.70 -14.70 -4.64
N SER A 441 -29.99 -14.87 -3.35
CA SER A 441 -29.69 -16.07 -2.55
C SER A 441 -30.19 -17.38 -3.18
N LYS A 442 -31.37 -17.38 -3.81
CA LYS A 442 -31.91 -18.56 -4.54
C LYS A 442 -31.05 -18.95 -5.75
N GLY A 443 -30.42 -17.98 -6.42
CA GLY A 443 -29.48 -18.24 -7.52
C GLY A 443 -28.21 -18.93 -7.02
N SER A 444 -27.69 -18.52 -5.86
CA SER A 444 -26.57 -19.21 -5.21
C SER A 444 -26.89 -20.67 -4.88
N VAL A 445 -28.11 -20.96 -4.39
CA VAL A 445 -28.56 -22.33 -4.09
C VAL A 445 -28.62 -23.18 -5.36
N ILE A 446 -29.25 -22.68 -6.43
CA ILE A 446 -29.33 -23.40 -7.72
C ILE A 446 -27.93 -23.69 -8.27
N ALA A 447 -27.04 -22.69 -8.30
CA ALA A 447 -25.67 -22.88 -8.77
C ALA A 447 -24.85 -23.85 -7.88
N PHE A 448 -25.11 -23.89 -6.57
CA PHE A 448 -24.46 -24.86 -5.68
C PHE A 448 -24.96 -26.30 -5.94
N GLU A 449 -26.26 -26.50 -6.19
CA GLU A 449 -26.79 -27.82 -6.57
C GLU A 449 -26.35 -28.27 -7.96
N GLU A 450 -26.28 -27.36 -8.94
CA GLU A 450 -25.73 -27.67 -10.27
C GLU A 450 -24.25 -28.10 -10.21
N MET A 451 -23.43 -27.47 -9.36
CA MET A 451 -22.06 -27.89 -9.06
C MET A 451 -22.00 -29.33 -8.53
N LEU A 452 -22.91 -29.70 -7.62
CA LEU A 452 -23.01 -31.07 -7.09
C LEU A 452 -23.42 -32.08 -8.16
N VAL A 453 -24.41 -31.73 -9.00
CA VAL A 453 -24.87 -32.57 -10.12
C VAL A 453 -23.76 -32.75 -11.18
N ALA A 454 -22.94 -31.73 -11.41
CA ALA A 454 -21.75 -31.81 -12.26
C ALA A 454 -20.62 -32.67 -11.67
N GLY A 455 -20.77 -33.19 -10.43
CA GLY A 455 -19.78 -34.05 -9.77
C GLY A 455 -18.57 -33.30 -9.21
N VAL A 456 -18.61 -31.97 -9.18
CA VAL A 456 -17.55 -31.13 -8.59
C VAL A 456 -17.70 -31.16 -7.07
N LYS A 457 -16.63 -31.55 -6.37
CA LYS A 457 -16.65 -31.63 -4.90
C LYS A 457 -16.42 -30.25 -4.27
N PRO A 458 -17.38 -29.70 -3.50
CA PRO A 458 -17.15 -28.46 -2.74
C PRO A 458 -16.04 -28.60 -1.69
N ASP A 459 -15.35 -27.48 -1.46
CA ASP A 459 -14.37 -27.28 -0.40
C ASP A 459 -14.90 -26.29 0.68
N GLN A 460 -14.03 -25.89 1.60
CA GLN A 460 -14.33 -24.87 2.61
C GLN A 460 -14.76 -23.52 2.00
N ILE A 461 -14.25 -23.13 0.83
CA ILE A 461 -14.60 -21.85 0.20
C ILE A 461 -16.02 -21.93 -0.39
N ALA A 462 -16.37 -23.05 -1.03
CA ALA A 462 -17.71 -23.30 -1.56
C ALA A 462 -18.77 -23.32 -0.46
N PHE A 463 -18.53 -24.05 0.64
CA PHE A 463 -19.46 -24.06 1.76
C PHE A 463 -19.59 -22.70 2.44
N LEU A 464 -18.51 -21.93 2.58
CA LEU A 464 -18.59 -20.56 3.09
C LEU A 464 -19.42 -19.65 2.18
N ALA A 465 -19.26 -19.76 0.85
CA ALA A 465 -20.00 -18.94 -0.12
C ALA A 465 -21.52 -19.19 -0.06
N ILE A 466 -21.95 -20.46 -0.03
CA ILE A 466 -23.38 -20.79 0.07
C ILE A 466 -23.97 -20.43 1.44
N LEU A 467 -23.25 -20.64 2.55
CA LEU A 467 -23.70 -20.23 3.88
C LEU A 467 -23.85 -18.71 4.01
N SER A 468 -22.96 -17.93 3.38
CA SER A 468 -23.10 -16.47 3.30
C SER A 468 -24.35 -16.07 2.49
N ALA A 469 -24.63 -16.78 1.38
CA ALA A 469 -25.84 -16.55 0.58
C ALA A 469 -27.12 -16.88 1.34
N CYS A 470 -27.12 -17.98 2.11
CA CYS A 470 -28.22 -18.34 3.00
C CYS A 470 -28.44 -17.26 4.08
N SER A 471 -27.37 -16.76 4.72
CA SER A 471 -27.47 -15.69 5.74
C SER A 471 -28.06 -14.40 5.16
N HIS A 472 -27.54 -13.92 4.02
CA HIS A 472 -28.07 -12.72 3.37
C HIS A 472 -29.50 -12.91 2.84
N GLY A 473 -29.85 -14.14 2.43
CA GLY A 473 -31.17 -14.50 1.92
C GLY A 473 -32.22 -14.91 2.96
N GLY A 474 -31.85 -15.08 4.23
CA GLY A 474 -32.74 -15.62 5.27
C GLY A 474 -33.13 -17.09 5.07
N LEU A 475 -32.35 -17.88 4.32
CA LEU A 475 -32.64 -19.26 3.98
C LEU A 475 -32.17 -20.22 5.09
N VAL A 476 -32.92 -20.27 6.20
CA VAL A 476 -32.53 -20.97 7.44
C VAL A 476 -32.42 -22.48 7.24
N ASN A 477 -33.41 -23.10 6.60
CA ASN A 477 -33.47 -24.55 6.41
C ASN A 477 -32.33 -25.04 5.52
N GLU A 478 -32.10 -24.33 4.42
CA GLU A 478 -31.06 -24.57 3.44
C GLU A 478 -29.66 -24.36 4.05
N GLY A 479 -29.47 -23.28 4.82
CA GLY A 479 -28.19 -23.02 5.50
C GLY A 479 -27.84 -24.08 6.55
N LEU A 480 -28.83 -24.53 7.35
CA LEU A 480 -28.65 -25.65 8.29
C LEU A 480 -28.39 -26.98 7.56
N HIS A 481 -29.06 -27.22 6.43
CA HIS A 481 -28.86 -28.39 5.60
C HIS A 481 -27.43 -28.46 5.05
N TYR A 482 -26.94 -27.39 4.41
CA TYR A 482 -25.58 -27.35 3.88
C TYR A 482 -24.50 -27.39 4.96
N PHE A 483 -24.73 -26.78 6.13
CA PHE A 483 -23.80 -26.88 7.26
C PHE A 483 -23.67 -28.33 7.77
N ASN A 484 -24.78 -29.08 7.83
CA ASN A 484 -24.78 -30.48 8.22
C ASN A 484 -24.10 -31.38 7.18
N ILE A 485 -24.37 -31.17 5.88
CA ILE A 485 -23.71 -31.91 4.78
C ILE A 485 -22.19 -31.69 4.80
N MET A 486 -21.74 -30.44 5.00
CA MET A 486 -20.33 -30.09 5.11
C MET A 486 -19.60 -30.92 6.19
N MET A 487 -20.17 -31.03 7.39
CA MET A 487 -19.55 -31.76 8.49
C MET A 487 -19.70 -33.28 8.39
N ASN A 488 -20.88 -33.79 8.02
CA ASN A 488 -21.17 -35.23 8.10
C ASN A 488 -20.72 -35.99 6.86
N ASP A 489 -21.04 -35.47 5.68
CA ASP A 489 -20.84 -36.18 4.40
C ASP A 489 -19.47 -35.84 3.81
N TYR A 490 -19.11 -34.56 3.80
CA TYR A 490 -17.82 -34.07 3.27
C TYR A 490 -16.69 -34.09 4.29
N ARG A 491 -17.00 -34.23 5.59
CA ARG A 491 -16.03 -34.24 6.71
C ARG A 491 -15.14 -33.00 6.76
N ILE A 492 -15.67 -31.88 6.30
CA ILE A 492 -14.99 -30.59 6.34
C ILE A 492 -15.18 -29.99 7.74
N ILE A 493 -14.07 -29.68 8.40
CA ILE A 493 -14.06 -29.01 9.71
C ILE A 493 -14.43 -27.54 9.49
N PRO A 494 -15.46 -26.98 10.16
CA PRO A 494 -15.81 -25.57 10.04
C PRO A 494 -14.73 -24.66 10.62
N ASP A 495 -14.50 -23.51 9.99
CA ASP A 495 -13.69 -22.43 10.55
C ASP A 495 -14.56 -21.36 11.25
N SER A 496 -13.92 -20.31 11.79
CA SER A 496 -14.60 -19.19 12.44
C SER A 496 -15.58 -18.45 11.53
N LYS A 497 -15.36 -18.42 10.22
CA LYS A 497 -16.22 -17.73 9.24
C LYS A 497 -17.48 -18.55 8.97
N HIS A 498 -17.36 -19.87 8.84
CA HIS A 498 -18.52 -20.77 8.72
C HIS A 498 -19.45 -20.64 9.93
N TYR A 499 -18.87 -20.63 11.14
CA TYR A 499 -19.64 -20.38 12.37
C TYR A 499 -20.25 -18.96 12.39
N THR A 500 -19.55 -17.94 11.88
CA THR A 500 -20.08 -16.57 11.79
C THR A 500 -21.30 -16.50 10.87
N CYS A 501 -21.24 -17.10 9.68
CA CYS A 501 -22.37 -17.14 8.76
C CYS A 501 -23.59 -17.86 9.34
N LEU A 502 -23.39 -18.97 10.05
CA LEU A 502 -24.50 -19.71 10.68
C LEU A 502 -25.14 -18.92 11.85
N VAL A 503 -24.32 -18.27 12.67
CA VAL A 503 -24.78 -17.42 13.78
C VAL A 503 -25.50 -16.16 13.27
N ASP A 504 -25.02 -15.55 12.19
CA ASP A 504 -25.69 -14.42 11.51
C ASP A 504 -27.03 -14.87 10.91
N LEU A 505 -27.10 -16.04 10.28
CA LEU A 505 -28.33 -16.62 9.72
C LEU A 505 -29.41 -16.86 10.79
N LEU A 506 -29.08 -17.62 11.84
CA LEU A 506 -30.00 -17.89 12.97
C LEU A 506 -30.38 -16.58 13.69
N GLY A 507 -29.40 -15.68 13.83
CA GLY A 507 -29.56 -14.38 14.45
C GLY A 507 -30.54 -13.48 13.71
N ARG A 508 -30.39 -13.34 12.39
CA ARG A 508 -31.33 -12.58 11.53
C ARG A 508 -32.73 -13.17 11.56
N ALA A 509 -32.84 -14.49 11.56
CA ALA A 509 -34.12 -15.21 11.67
C ALA A 509 -34.82 -15.09 13.04
N GLY A 510 -34.16 -14.52 14.06
CA GLY A 510 -34.72 -14.37 15.41
C GLY A 510 -34.58 -15.61 16.30
N LEU A 511 -33.90 -16.66 15.84
CA LEU A 511 -33.65 -17.92 16.56
C LEU A 511 -32.50 -17.77 17.58
N LEU A 512 -32.56 -16.71 18.40
CA LEU A 512 -31.46 -16.29 19.27
C LEU A 512 -31.08 -17.33 20.32
N ASN A 513 -32.03 -18.10 20.83
CA ASN A 513 -31.77 -19.15 21.82
C ASN A 513 -31.01 -20.34 21.20
N GLU A 514 -31.30 -20.67 19.94
CA GLU A 514 -30.59 -21.71 19.18
C GLU A 514 -29.17 -21.25 18.84
N ALA A 515 -29.02 -20.01 18.35
CA ALA A 515 -27.71 -19.40 18.14
C ALA A 515 -26.86 -19.34 19.44
N PHE A 516 -27.48 -19.01 20.58
CA PHE A 516 -26.80 -19.01 21.88
C PHE A 516 -26.37 -20.42 22.32
N SER A 517 -27.27 -21.41 22.19
CA SER A 517 -26.97 -22.82 22.45
C SER A 517 -25.83 -23.33 21.57
N PHE A 518 -25.81 -22.92 20.30
CA PHE A 518 -24.78 -23.27 19.33
C PHE A 518 -23.40 -22.69 19.69
N ILE A 519 -23.32 -21.39 20.00
CA ILE A 519 -22.06 -20.72 20.41
C ILE A 519 -21.52 -21.32 21.72
N THR A 520 -22.40 -21.65 22.68
CA THR A 520 -21.98 -22.19 23.98
C THR A 520 -21.60 -23.67 23.94
N SER A 521 -22.16 -24.45 23.01
CA SER A 521 -21.77 -25.86 22.77
C SER A 521 -20.50 -26.02 21.93
N HIS A 522 -20.09 -25.00 21.17
CA HIS A 522 -18.91 -25.04 20.30
C HIS A 522 -17.88 -23.95 20.68
N PRO A 523 -16.90 -24.22 21.57
CA PRO A 523 -15.93 -23.22 22.01
C PRO A 523 -15.11 -22.57 20.88
N VAL A 524 -14.89 -23.27 19.77
CA VAL A 524 -14.20 -22.75 18.58
C VAL A 524 -15.01 -21.66 17.87
N ALA A 525 -16.34 -21.63 18.06
CA ALA A 525 -17.25 -20.60 17.56
C ALA A 525 -17.33 -19.36 18.47
N CYS A 526 -16.53 -19.25 19.54
CA CYS A 526 -16.45 -18.04 20.39
C CYS A 526 -15.35 -17.07 19.88
N THR A 527 -15.45 -16.63 18.62
CA THR A 527 -14.53 -15.62 18.03
C THR A 527 -15.12 -14.20 18.13
N PRO A 528 -14.32 -13.15 17.87
CA PRO A 528 -14.86 -11.79 17.84
C PRO A 528 -15.93 -11.59 16.77
N ASP A 529 -15.74 -12.12 15.57
CA ASP A 529 -16.69 -11.94 14.45
C ASP A 529 -18.04 -12.62 14.70
N THR A 530 -18.02 -13.87 15.20
CA THR A 530 -19.22 -14.62 15.62
C THR A 530 -20.00 -13.91 16.73
N LEU A 531 -19.30 -13.43 17.76
CA LEU A 531 -19.92 -12.69 18.86
C LEU A 531 -20.43 -11.31 18.41
N GLY A 532 -19.75 -10.66 17.45
CA GLY A 532 -20.19 -9.42 16.82
C GLY A 532 -21.51 -9.61 16.07
N ALA A 533 -21.59 -10.62 15.21
CA ALA A 533 -22.81 -10.99 14.50
C ALA A 533 -23.96 -11.32 15.47
N PHE A 534 -23.70 -12.15 16.49
CA PHE A 534 -24.69 -12.51 17.51
C PHE A 534 -25.17 -11.30 18.32
N THR A 535 -24.29 -10.37 18.69
CA THR A 535 -24.66 -9.15 19.43
C THR A 535 -25.48 -8.21 18.56
N GLY A 536 -25.16 -8.12 17.26
CA GLY A 536 -25.97 -7.40 16.26
C GLY A 536 -27.38 -7.98 16.17
N ALA A 537 -27.51 -9.29 15.98
CA ALA A 537 -28.79 -9.99 15.96
C ALA A 537 -29.61 -9.82 17.24
N CYS A 538 -28.98 -9.95 18.42
CA CYS A 538 -29.66 -9.71 19.70
C CYS A 538 -30.13 -8.25 19.86
N SER A 539 -29.43 -7.30 19.24
CA SER A 539 -29.82 -5.88 19.24
C SER A 539 -31.00 -5.63 18.28
N MET A 540 -31.00 -6.24 17.10
CA MET A 540 -32.11 -6.17 16.13
C MET A 540 -33.42 -6.73 16.68
N HIS A 541 -33.35 -7.85 17.40
CA HIS A 541 -34.51 -8.55 17.98
C HIS A 541 -34.77 -8.19 19.46
N GLY A 542 -34.10 -7.17 20.01
CA GLY A 542 -34.37 -6.64 21.34
C GLY A 542 -34.02 -7.55 22.54
N ASN A 543 -33.26 -8.65 22.35
CA ASN A 543 -32.84 -9.53 23.44
C ASN A 543 -31.59 -9.00 24.15
N ILE A 544 -31.81 -7.99 25.00
CA ILE A 544 -30.74 -7.26 25.71
C ILE A 544 -29.94 -8.18 26.66
N THR A 545 -30.53 -9.28 27.15
CA THR A 545 -29.86 -10.25 28.03
C THR A 545 -28.76 -11.04 27.32
N LEU A 546 -29.05 -11.58 26.13
CA LEU A 546 -28.06 -12.31 25.33
C LEU A 546 -27.03 -11.35 24.70
N ALA A 547 -27.48 -10.16 24.25
CA ALA A 547 -26.59 -9.11 23.77
C ALA A 547 -25.53 -8.72 24.82
N LYS A 548 -25.95 -8.61 26.09
CA LYS A 548 -25.03 -8.29 27.20
C LYS A 548 -23.94 -9.36 27.38
N TRP A 549 -24.32 -10.64 27.42
CA TRP A 549 -23.36 -11.75 27.58
C TRP A 549 -22.32 -11.78 26.45
N ALA A 550 -22.78 -11.59 25.21
CA ALA A 550 -21.93 -11.61 24.04
C ALA A 550 -20.94 -10.43 24.01
N ALA A 551 -21.43 -9.24 24.37
CA ALA A 551 -20.62 -8.03 24.44
C ALA A 551 -19.58 -8.07 25.58
N GLU A 552 -19.93 -8.64 26.76
CA GLU A 552 -18.96 -8.90 27.84
C GLU A 552 -17.84 -9.86 27.39
N LYS A 553 -18.16 -10.89 26.58
CA LYS A 553 -17.15 -11.79 26.00
C LYS A 553 -16.28 -11.10 24.94
N LEU A 554 -16.86 -10.25 24.10
CA LEU A 554 -16.12 -9.45 23.11
C LEU A 554 -15.04 -8.56 23.73
N VAL A 555 -15.33 -7.91 24.87
CA VAL A 555 -14.35 -7.05 25.57
C VAL A 555 -13.23 -7.86 26.22
N VAL A 556 -13.48 -9.10 26.65
CA VAL A 556 -12.42 -10.01 27.15
C VAL A 556 -11.50 -10.48 26.03
N LEU A 557 -12.03 -10.73 24.83
CA LEU A 557 -11.24 -11.18 23.68
C LEU A 557 -10.49 -10.04 22.98
N GLU A 558 -11.09 -8.85 22.89
CA GLU A 558 -10.53 -7.69 22.20
C GLU A 558 -10.59 -6.41 23.06
N PRO A 559 -9.81 -6.33 24.15
CA PRO A 559 -9.85 -5.23 25.11
C PRO A 559 -9.35 -3.88 24.56
N TYR A 560 -8.78 -3.86 23.36
CA TYR A 560 -8.24 -2.65 22.72
C TYR A 560 -9.14 -2.07 21.61
N LYS A 561 -10.33 -2.65 21.35
CA LYS A 561 -11.25 -2.15 20.30
C LYS A 561 -12.38 -1.25 20.88
N PRO A 562 -12.41 0.07 20.58
CA PRO A 562 -13.46 0.98 21.09
C PRO A 562 -14.90 0.60 20.72
N VAL A 563 -15.08 -0.13 19.61
CA VAL A 563 -16.39 -0.56 19.11
C VAL A 563 -17.09 -1.49 20.11
N ASN A 564 -16.35 -2.38 20.77
CA ASN A 564 -16.91 -3.38 21.69
C ASN A 564 -17.45 -2.70 22.97
N TYR A 565 -16.70 -1.76 23.55
CA TYR A 565 -17.16 -0.91 24.65
C TYR A 565 -18.32 0.01 24.27
N THR A 566 -18.36 0.46 23.01
CA THR A 566 -19.47 1.26 22.49
C THR A 566 -20.77 0.46 22.44
N LEU A 567 -20.70 -0.79 21.99
CA LEU A 567 -21.82 -1.71 21.92
C LEU A 567 -22.38 -1.97 23.34
N ILE A 568 -21.51 -2.28 24.31
CA ILE A 568 -21.89 -2.39 25.73
C ILE A 568 -22.49 -1.08 26.26
N SER A 569 -21.89 0.08 25.97
CA SER A 569 -22.39 1.39 26.41
C SER A 569 -23.80 1.67 25.90
N ASN A 570 -24.13 1.24 24.68
CA ASN A 570 -25.47 1.42 24.11
C ASN A 570 -26.47 0.43 24.74
N ILE A 571 -26.04 -0.81 25.00
CA ILE A 571 -26.81 -1.87 25.70
C ILE A 571 -27.18 -1.47 27.15
N TYR A 572 -26.30 -0.77 27.88
CA TYR A 572 -26.62 -0.25 29.21
C TYR A 572 -27.48 1.02 29.16
N ALA A 573 -27.29 1.88 28.16
CA ALA A 573 -28.09 3.10 27.97
C ALA A 573 -29.56 2.76 27.68
N SER A 574 -29.84 1.75 26.85
CA SER A 574 -31.23 1.31 26.55
C SER A 574 -31.97 0.72 27.76
N LYS A 575 -31.25 0.35 28.83
CA LYS A 575 -31.81 -0.07 30.13
C LYS A 575 -31.76 1.02 31.20
N GLY A 576 -31.41 2.26 30.87
CA GLY A 576 -31.31 3.37 31.82
C GLY A 576 -30.21 3.22 32.87
N ARG A 577 -29.25 2.30 32.68
CA ARG A 577 -28.18 1.98 33.65
C ARG A 577 -26.98 2.92 33.48
N TRP A 578 -27.20 4.21 33.69
CA TRP A 578 -26.22 5.28 33.43
C TRP A 578 -24.88 5.11 34.20
N LEU A 579 -24.91 4.57 35.41
CA LEU A 579 -23.68 4.27 36.19
C LEU A 579 -22.80 3.18 35.53
N ASP A 580 -23.40 2.23 34.82
CA ASP A 580 -22.66 1.21 34.08
C ASP A 580 -22.19 1.74 32.72
N VAL A 581 -22.97 2.63 32.09
CA VAL A 581 -22.54 3.39 30.90
C VAL A 581 -21.27 4.19 31.21
N GLU A 582 -21.24 4.91 32.33
CA GLU A 582 -20.07 5.68 32.77
C GLU A 582 -18.87 4.76 33.03
N ARG A 583 -19.08 3.66 33.78
CA ARG A 583 -18.02 2.66 34.05
C ARG A 583 -17.42 2.08 32.77
N VAL A 584 -18.26 1.71 31.80
CA VAL A 584 -17.81 1.13 30.52
C VAL A 584 -17.12 2.16 29.65
N ARG A 585 -17.58 3.42 29.63
CA ARG A 585 -16.90 4.51 28.92
C ARG A 585 -15.56 4.87 29.56
N LYS A 586 -15.44 4.75 30.88
CA LYS A 586 -14.16 4.90 31.59
C LYS A 586 -13.20 3.75 31.27
N MET A 587 -13.67 2.49 31.32
CA MET A 587 -12.86 1.35 30.86
C MET A 587 -12.42 1.50 29.40
N MET A 588 -13.26 2.08 28.54
CA MET A 588 -12.90 2.39 27.15
C MET A 588 -11.80 3.46 27.06
N THR A 589 -11.83 4.53 27.86
CA THR A 589 -10.75 5.55 27.87
C THR A 589 -9.46 5.06 28.53
N ASP A 590 -9.57 4.12 29.46
CA ASP A 590 -8.41 3.55 30.16
C ASP A 590 -7.71 2.44 29.33
N CYS A 591 -8.44 1.76 28.43
CA CYS A 591 -7.94 0.64 27.62
C CYS A 591 -7.83 0.89 26.10
N CYS A 592 -8.51 1.90 25.54
CA CYS A 592 -8.53 2.14 24.09
C CYS A 592 -8.17 3.60 23.73
N ASP A 593 -7.46 3.76 22.60
CA ASP A 593 -7.31 5.07 21.95
C ASP A 593 -8.64 5.58 21.35
N TYR A 594 -8.68 6.89 21.07
CA TYR A 594 -9.90 7.70 20.88
C TYR A 594 -10.94 7.14 19.87
N LYS A 595 -12.22 7.28 20.23
CA LYS A 595 -13.36 6.66 19.54
C LYS A 595 -13.89 7.48 18.35
N ILE A 596 -14.28 6.77 17.28
CA ILE A 596 -15.05 7.27 16.14
C ILE A 596 -16.56 6.94 16.34
N PRO A 597 -17.51 7.87 16.12
CA PRO A 597 -18.96 7.58 16.12
C PRO A 597 -19.41 6.84 14.84
N GLY A 598 -20.52 6.09 14.90
CA GLY A 598 -21.10 5.40 13.75
C GLY A 598 -22.52 5.88 13.43
N CYS A 599 -22.84 5.99 12.14
CA CYS A 599 -24.12 6.49 11.62
C CYS A 599 -24.74 5.50 10.61
N SER A 600 -26.08 5.43 10.57
CA SER A 600 -26.87 4.61 9.65
C SER A 600 -27.58 5.47 8.61
N TRP A 601 -27.50 5.10 7.34
CA TRP A 601 -28.20 5.79 6.24
C TRP A 601 -29.65 5.33 6.09
N VAL A 602 -30.59 6.28 6.01
CA VAL A 602 -31.97 6.06 5.55
C VAL A 602 -32.22 6.97 4.37
N SER A 603 -32.39 6.40 3.18
CA SER A 603 -32.60 7.13 1.93
C SER A 603 -34.07 7.10 1.51
N THR A 604 -34.78 8.21 1.68
CA THR A 604 -36.15 8.38 1.13
C THR A 604 -36.08 8.66 -0.37
N SER A 605 -36.68 7.79 -1.18
CA SER A 605 -36.70 7.91 -2.64
C SER A 605 -37.73 8.93 -3.15
N SER A 606 -37.28 9.93 -3.92
CA SER A 606 -38.15 10.69 -4.82
C SER A 606 -37.49 10.86 -6.19
N SER A 607 -38.14 10.31 -7.21
CA SER A 607 -37.61 10.20 -8.57
C SER A 607 -38.01 11.38 -9.47
N ARG A 608 -37.06 11.97 -10.22
CA ARG A 608 -37.27 12.50 -11.58
C ARG A 608 -35.93 12.76 -12.27
N SER A 609 -35.87 12.54 -13.59
CA SER A 609 -34.61 12.44 -14.35
C SER A 609 -34.47 13.48 -15.45
N ARG A 610 -33.25 14.02 -15.61
CA ARG A 610 -32.41 13.99 -16.85
C ARG A 610 -31.27 15.02 -16.77
N ASN A 611 -30.02 14.50 -16.76
CA ASN A 611 -28.74 14.96 -17.34
C ASN A 611 -28.49 16.47 -17.57
N PRO A 612 -27.27 17.01 -17.28
CA PRO A 612 -26.02 16.44 -17.82
C PRO A 612 -24.72 16.53 -16.97
N SER A 613 -23.67 15.86 -17.50
CA SER A 613 -22.22 16.20 -17.46
C SER A 613 -21.47 16.47 -16.14
N SER A 614 -20.40 15.68 -15.92
CA SER A 614 -19.11 15.99 -15.24
C SER A 614 -19.11 16.67 -13.86
N GLY A 615 -18.38 16.20 -12.84
CA GLY A 615 -17.43 15.08 -12.78
C GLY A 615 -16.43 15.28 -11.63
N ILE A 616 -16.60 14.54 -10.53
CA ILE A 616 -15.67 14.45 -9.40
C ILE A 616 -15.63 12.95 -9.02
N ARG A 617 -14.52 12.23 -9.19
CA ARG A 617 -13.29 12.20 -8.38
C ARG A 617 -13.46 11.66 -6.96
N SER A 618 -13.84 10.37 -6.91
CA SER A 618 -13.06 9.30 -6.29
C SER A 618 -12.42 9.53 -4.91
N THR A 619 -12.92 8.72 -3.96
CA THR A 619 -12.14 7.90 -3.01
C THR A 619 -11.07 8.61 -2.18
N LEU A 620 -11.39 8.70 -0.89
CA LEU A 620 -10.39 8.55 0.14
C LEU A 620 -10.09 7.05 0.34
N ASP A 621 -8.84 6.72 0.61
CA ASP A 621 -8.46 5.43 1.19
C ASP A 621 -7.45 5.68 2.30
N ARG A 622 -7.53 4.91 3.40
CA ARG A 622 -6.51 4.99 4.45
C ARG A 622 -6.46 3.77 5.35
N SER A 623 -5.27 3.16 5.36
CA SER A 623 -4.80 2.29 6.43
C SER A 623 -3.72 2.98 7.29
N ALA A 624 -3.66 2.56 8.55
CA ALA A 624 -2.52 2.62 9.48
C ALA A 624 -2.83 1.59 10.57
N PHE A 625 -1.91 0.90 11.25
CA PHE A 625 -0.62 1.31 11.83
C PHE A 625 0.31 0.09 11.98
N SER A 626 1.55 0.29 12.49
CA SER A 626 2.06 -0.42 13.70
C SER A 626 3.54 -0.05 14.06
N PRO A 627 4.09 -0.43 15.25
CA PRO A 627 4.94 0.48 16.05
C PRO A 627 6.25 -0.13 16.67
N SER A 628 6.66 0.40 17.86
CA SER A 628 7.41 -0.22 19.00
C SER A 628 8.96 -0.45 18.92
N PHE A 629 9.71 -0.73 20.00
CA PHE A 629 9.89 -0.18 21.38
C PHE A 629 11.07 -0.91 22.13
N SER A 630 11.66 -0.35 23.21
CA SER A 630 12.38 -0.99 24.39
C SER A 630 13.47 -0.05 24.98
N SER A 631 13.80 0.14 26.28
CA SER A 631 13.67 -0.57 27.59
C SER A 631 14.83 -1.57 27.92
N TYR A 632 15.39 -1.75 29.14
CA TYR A 632 15.11 -1.35 30.55
C TYR A 632 16.42 -1.29 31.42
N THR A 633 16.45 -0.63 32.60
CA THR A 633 17.00 -1.12 33.92
C THR A 633 16.98 -0.05 35.04
N ALA A 634 17.08 -0.46 36.33
CA ALA A 634 16.90 0.41 37.52
C ALA A 634 17.95 0.19 38.63
N SER A 635 18.24 1.23 39.43
CA SER A 635 18.73 1.14 40.83
C SER A 635 18.70 2.52 41.53
N THR A 636 19.03 2.56 42.83
CA THR A 636 18.57 3.55 43.82
C THR A 636 19.52 4.74 44.13
N ALA A 637 18.90 5.82 44.65
CA ALA A 637 19.38 6.71 45.72
C ALA A 637 19.77 8.19 45.44
N SER A 638 19.26 9.05 46.35
CA SER A 638 19.68 10.42 46.71
C SER A 638 19.19 11.62 45.86
N ARG A 639 19.10 12.78 46.53
CA ARG A 639 18.35 13.98 46.12
C ARG A 639 19.26 15.01 45.44
N LEU A 640 18.73 15.73 44.44
CA LEU A 640 18.79 17.20 44.31
C LEU A 640 17.93 17.69 43.13
N ARG A 641 17.14 18.76 43.34
CA ARG A 641 16.19 19.29 42.33
C ARG A 641 16.93 19.95 41.15
N ARG A 642 16.63 19.52 39.91
CA ARG A 642 16.88 20.28 38.66
C ARG A 642 15.65 20.20 37.74
N ASN A 643 15.37 21.27 37.00
CA ASN A 643 14.13 21.47 36.25
C ASN A 643 14.08 20.58 34.98
N PRO A 644 13.10 19.67 34.81
CA PRO A 644 13.11 18.66 33.73
C PRO A 644 13.05 19.21 32.30
N VAL A 645 12.40 20.37 32.11
CA VAL A 645 12.13 20.94 30.77
C VAL A 645 13.42 21.28 30.01
N LYS A 646 14.44 21.76 30.73
CA LYS A 646 15.74 22.18 30.14
C LYS A 646 16.61 21.01 29.66
N VAL A 647 16.28 19.77 30.07
CA VAL A 647 16.95 18.54 29.60
C VAL A 647 16.22 17.97 28.38
N ALA A 648 14.88 18.00 28.35
CA ALA A 648 14.08 17.56 27.20
C ALA A 648 14.37 18.40 25.93
N ALA A 649 14.54 19.72 26.07
CA ALA A 649 14.86 20.61 24.95
C ALA A 649 16.17 20.24 24.22
N ARG A 650 17.18 19.76 24.95
CA ARG A 650 18.48 19.35 24.37
C ARG A 650 18.39 18.11 23.47
N SER A 651 17.47 17.18 23.76
CA SER A 651 17.26 15.99 22.91
C SER A 651 16.49 16.31 21.63
N ILE A 652 15.69 17.38 21.59
CA ILE A 652 14.89 17.76 20.42
C ILE A 652 15.76 18.47 19.36
N ALA A 653 16.77 19.23 19.78
CA ALA A 653 17.68 19.95 18.89
C ALA A 653 18.44 19.03 17.90
N GLY A 654 18.75 17.79 18.30
CA GLY A 654 19.47 16.83 17.45
C GLY A 654 18.69 16.37 16.20
N ALA A 655 17.36 16.32 16.27
CA ALA A 655 16.51 15.89 15.16
C ALA A 655 16.34 16.96 14.06
N PHE A 656 16.66 18.23 14.36
CA PHE A 656 16.44 19.37 13.45
C PHE A 656 17.56 19.56 12.40
N VAL A 657 18.60 18.71 12.44
CA VAL A 657 19.76 18.81 11.54
C VAL A 657 19.52 18.07 10.22
N ALA A 658 18.82 16.93 10.21
CA ALA A 658 18.74 16.02 9.07
C ALA A 658 17.80 16.44 7.92
N CYS A 659 16.97 17.47 8.09
CA CYS A 659 15.89 17.78 7.13
C CYS A 659 16.19 18.91 6.12
N PHE A 660 17.40 19.50 6.12
CA PHE A 660 17.70 20.70 5.31
C PHE A 660 19.12 20.73 4.70
N THR A 661 19.68 19.58 4.33
CA THR A 661 20.85 19.47 3.44
C THR A 661 20.38 19.12 2.03
N PRO A 662 20.47 20.03 1.03
CA PRO A 662 20.35 19.67 -0.37
C PRO A 662 21.56 18.82 -0.81
N PRO A 663 21.42 17.94 -1.80
CA PRO A 663 22.59 17.40 -2.49
C PRO A 663 23.28 18.51 -3.30
N GLU A 664 24.60 18.47 -3.36
CA GLU A 664 25.40 19.36 -4.19
C GLU A 664 25.21 19.00 -5.67
N THR A 665 25.13 20.00 -6.54
CA THR A 665 25.07 19.84 -8.00
C THR A 665 26.33 20.42 -8.62
N ASP A 666 27.08 19.60 -9.37
CA ASP A 666 28.33 19.99 -10.02
C ASP A 666 28.17 21.15 -11.00
N ASP A 667 29.18 22.02 -11.02
CA ASP A 667 29.34 23.10 -11.99
C ASP A 667 29.86 22.57 -13.35
N SER A 668 29.17 22.88 -14.45
CA SER A 668 29.78 22.85 -15.79
C SER A 668 29.21 23.90 -16.77
N ASN A 669 29.68 25.14 -16.60
CA ASN A 669 30.04 26.14 -17.63
C ASN A 669 29.30 26.23 -19.00
N ASN A 670 28.80 27.46 -19.26
CA ASN A 670 28.93 28.25 -20.49
C ASN A 670 28.30 27.81 -21.84
N LEU A 671 27.39 28.65 -22.36
CA LEU A 671 27.69 29.50 -23.53
C LEU A 671 26.69 30.66 -23.73
N LYS A 672 26.99 31.56 -24.66
CA LYS A 672 26.53 32.97 -24.72
C LYS A 672 25.29 33.24 -25.58
N VAL A 673 24.51 34.23 -25.14
CA VAL A 673 23.97 35.41 -25.88
C VAL A 673 23.78 35.31 -27.41
N SER A 674 22.54 35.52 -27.87
CA SER A 674 22.21 36.60 -28.84
C SER A 674 20.69 36.79 -29.03
N ASN A 675 20.25 38.05 -29.20
CA ASN A 675 18.95 38.40 -29.77
C ASN A 675 18.90 38.04 -31.26
N GLU A 676 17.70 37.88 -31.87
CA GLU A 676 17.12 38.88 -32.79
C GLU A 676 15.81 38.44 -33.48
N PHE A 677 15.15 39.45 -34.06
CA PHE A 677 13.89 39.56 -34.80
C PHE A 677 13.42 38.40 -35.71
N GLY A 678 12.09 38.33 -35.91
CA GLY A 678 11.52 37.65 -37.09
C GLY A 678 10.02 37.32 -37.04
N ALA A 679 9.16 38.30 -37.27
CA ALA A 679 7.84 38.08 -37.89
C ALA A 679 7.94 38.57 -39.35
N PRO A 680 7.19 38.03 -40.33
CA PRO A 680 5.79 38.46 -40.47
C PRO A 680 4.80 37.45 -41.11
N SER A 681 3.51 37.83 -41.11
CA SER A 681 2.48 37.61 -42.17
C SER A 681 2.11 36.20 -42.65
N ALA A 682 0.89 35.93 -43.15
CA ALA A 682 -0.43 36.59 -43.07
C ALA A 682 -1.47 35.62 -43.68
N ASP A 683 -2.72 36.10 -43.85
CA ASP A 683 -3.76 35.58 -44.75
C ASP A 683 -4.52 34.30 -44.37
N SER A 684 -5.84 34.20 -44.60
CA SER A 684 -6.87 35.23 -44.89
C SER A 684 -8.29 34.63 -44.80
N GLU A 685 -9.30 35.48 -45.04
CA GLU A 685 -10.70 35.16 -45.44
C GLU A 685 -11.66 34.57 -44.37
N THR A 686 -12.58 35.36 -43.78
CA THR A 686 -13.86 35.93 -44.30
C THR A 686 -15.00 34.93 -44.49
N SER A 687 -16.31 35.24 -44.35
CA SER A 687 -17.08 36.30 -43.66
C SER A 687 -18.60 36.00 -43.85
N ARG A 688 -19.49 36.82 -43.27
CA ARG A 688 -20.97 36.91 -43.51
C ARG A 688 -21.85 35.85 -42.82
N MET A 689 -23.08 36.10 -42.37
CA MET A 689 -23.90 37.26 -41.98
C MET A 689 -25.36 36.80 -42.04
N ARG A 690 -26.15 36.92 -40.96
CA ARG A 690 -27.53 37.46 -40.92
C ARG A 690 -28.22 37.23 -39.57
N GLY A 691 -28.91 38.26 -39.07
CA GLY A 691 -29.91 38.15 -38.00
C GLY A 691 -31.30 37.75 -38.54
N PRO A 692 -32.38 37.85 -37.72
CA PRO A 692 -32.98 39.19 -37.51
C PRO A 692 -33.52 39.49 -36.08
N ASN A 693 -34.21 40.64 -35.96
CA ASN A 693 -34.50 41.43 -34.75
C ASN A 693 -35.77 41.09 -33.93
N ARG A 694 -35.83 41.77 -32.76
CA ARG A 694 -36.97 42.16 -31.88
C ARG A 694 -37.11 41.27 -30.62
N GLY A 695 -37.25 41.79 -29.40
CA GLY A 695 -37.23 43.18 -28.90
C GLY A 695 -38.20 43.34 -27.71
N ILE A 696 -37.89 44.19 -26.72
CA ILE A 696 -38.80 44.87 -25.75
C ILE A 696 -37.93 45.52 -24.64
N TYR A 697 -38.24 46.77 -24.30
CA TYR A 697 -37.67 47.46 -23.13
C TYR A 697 -38.34 46.97 -21.84
N SER A 698 -37.57 46.80 -20.77
CA SER A 698 -38.07 47.04 -19.42
C SER A 698 -36.97 47.63 -18.52
N ASN A 699 -37.09 48.93 -18.24
CA ASN A 699 -36.45 49.49 -17.05
C ASN A 699 -37.06 48.81 -15.82
N SER A 700 -36.24 48.17 -15.01
CA SER A 700 -36.56 48.00 -13.60
C SER A 700 -35.33 48.35 -12.77
N THR A 701 -35.40 49.51 -12.13
CA THR A 701 -34.60 49.84 -10.95
C THR A 701 -34.91 48.80 -9.88
N LYS A 702 -34.09 47.75 -9.79
CA LYS A 702 -34.14 46.82 -8.67
C LYS A 702 -33.25 47.35 -7.56
N GLU A 703 -33.90 47.86 -6.52
CA GLU A 703 -33.29 47.97 -5.21
C GLU A 703 -32.69 46.61 -4.82
N ARG A 704 -31.48 46.65 -4.25
CA ARG A 704 -30.70 45.45 -3.98
C ARG A 704 -31.35 44.69 -2.83
N ALA A 705 -31.91 43.50 -3.11
CA ALA A 705 -32.33 42.61 -2.05
C ALA A 705 -31.11 42.27 -1.15
N PRO A 706 -31.23 42.38 0.19
CA PRO A 706 -30.13 42.07 1.09
C PRO A 706 -29.76 40.60 0.96
N GLY A 707 -28.55 40.32 0.44
CA GLY A 707 -28.04 38.94 0.25
C GLY A 707 -27.49 38.60 -1.13
N SER A 708 -27.61 39.46 -2.15
CA SER A 708 -26.99 39.20 -3.47
C SER A 708 -25.46 39.37 -3.42
N MET A 709 -24.73 38.29 -3.11
CA MET A 709 -23.25 38.24 -3.06
C MET A 709 -22.55 38.38 -4.42
N LYS A 710 -23.28 38.53 -5.53
CA LYS A 710 -22.71 38.70 -6.87
C LYS A 710 -22.78 40.17 -7.31
N PHE A 711 -21.63 40.72 -7.69
CA PHE A 711 -21.51 42.06 -8.30
C PHE A 711 -21.58 41.97 -9.83
N THR A 712 -21.93 43.07 -10.49
CA THR A 712 -21.81 43.20 -11.96
C THR A 712 -20.47 43.84 -12.37
N ILE A 713 -20.09 43.72 -13.64
CA ILE A 713 -18.84 44.29 -14.15
C ILE A 713 -18.88 45.83 -14.12
N GLU A 714 -20.06 46.42 -14.34
CA GLU A 714 -20.31 47.87 -14.27
C GLU A 714 -20.11 48.40 -12.84
N GLU A 715 -20.60 47.69 -11.83
CA GLU A 715 -20.39 48.04 -10.41
C GLU A 715 -18.91 48.05 -10.04
N ILE A 716 -18.16 47.02 -10.46
CA ILE A 716 -16.72 46.93 -10.20
C ILE A 716 -15.93 48.01 -10.97
N PHE A 717 -16.28 48.30 -12.23
CA PHE A 717 -15.67 49.40 -12.98
C PHE A 717 -15.97 50.77 -12.35
N LYS A 718 -17.19 51.00 -11.87
CA LYS A 718 -17.57 52.23 -11.15
C LYS A 718 -16.78 52.37 -9.85
N ALA A 719 -16.72 51.31 -9.04
CA ALA A 719 -16.02 51.29 -7.75
C ALA A 719 -14.49 51.46 -7.87
N THR A 720 -13.88 50.97 -8.94
CA THR A 720 -12.41 51.01 -9.19
C THR A 720 -11.95 52.13 -10.15
N ARG A 721 -12.89 52.92 -10.69
CA ARG A 721 -12.67 53.82 -11.84
C ARG A 721 -11.95 53.12 -12.99
N ASN A 722 -12.54 52.02 -13.47
CA ASN A 722 -12.03 51.15 -14.54
C ASN A 722 -10.63 50.58 -14.23
N PHE A 723 -10.45 50.00 -13.03
CA PHE A 723 -9.17 49.46 -12.54
C PHE A 723 -7.99 50.45 -12.66
N SER A 724 -8.23 51.73 -12.38
CA SER A 724 -7.23 52.78 -12.51
C SER A 724 -5.99 52.49 -11.65
N PRO A 725 -4.76 52.64 -12.18
CA PRO A 725 -3.52 52.43 -11.42
C PRO A 725 -3.43 53.29 -10.14
N ALA A 726 -4.10 54.44 -10.11
CA ALA A 726 -4.15 55.32 -8.92
C ALA A 726 -4.86 54.69 -7.70
N PHE A 727 -5.63 53.63 -7.91
CA PHE A 727 -6.34 52.89 -6.85
C PHE A 727 -5.67 51.55 -6.52
N LYS A 728 -4.56 51.19 -7.17
CA LYS A 728 -3.83 49.95 -6.92
C LYS A 728 -3.14 50.02 -5.55
N ILE A 729 -3.50 49.11 -4.65
CA ILE A 729 -2.93 49.02 -3.29
C ILE A 729 -1.99 47.83 -3.10
N GLY A 730 -2.00 46.85 -4.01
CA GLY A 730 -1.06 45.73 -3.94
C GLY A 730 -1.06 44.88 -5.21
N GLN A 731 0.01 44.10 -5.42
CA GLN A 731 0.09 43.09 -6.48
C GLN A 731 0.94 41.91 -5.99
N GLY A 732 0.41 40.71 -6.11
CA GLY A 732 1.05 39.47 -5.69
C GLY A 732 0.87 38.33 -6.70
N GLY A 733 1.20 37.10 -6.30
CA GLY A 733 1.06 35.92 -7.17
C GLY A 733 -0.38 35.69 -7.66
N PHE A 734 -1.36 35.91 -6.78
CA PHE A 734 -2.78 35.64 -7.04
C PHE A 734 -3.54 36.76 -7.75
N GLY A 735 -2.93 37.94 -7.97
CA GLY A 735 -3.62 39.04 -8.63
C GLY A 735 -3.17 40.44 -8.22
N THR A 736 -3.97 41.43 -8.60
CA THR A 736 -3.81 42.85 -8.24
C THR A 736 -4.98 43.31 -7.39
N VAL A 737 -4.70 44.00 -6.28
CA VAL A 737 -5.70 44.51 -5.36
C VAL A 737 -5.85 46.02 -5.55
N TYR A 738 -7.10 46.45 -5.69
CA TYR A 738 -7.49 47.85 -5.84
C TYR A 738 -8.33 48.30 -4.65
N LYS A 739 -8.15 49.53 -4.19
CA LYS A 739 -9.07 50.19 -3.26
C LYS A 739 -10.28 50.68 -4.04
N GLY A 740 -11.47 50.24 -3.65
CA GLY A 740 -12.74 50.67 -4.24
C GLY A 740 -13.64 51.37 -3.24
N LYS A 741 -14.67 52.03 -3.76
CA LYS A 741 -15.79 52.54 -2.99
C LYS A 741 -17.09 52.08 -3.64
N LEU A 742 -17.92 51.35 -2.90
CA LEU A 742 -19.23 50.89 -3.34
C LEU A 742 -20.25 52.05 -3.36
N ASP A 743 -21.42 51.81 -3.98
CA ASP A 743 -22.46 52.82 -4.18
C ASP A 743 -23.13 53.30 -2.88
N ASP A 744 -23.13 52.48 -1.84
CA ASP A 744 -23.53 52.82 -0.46
C ASP A 744 -22.48 53.67 0.29
N GLY A 745 -21.30 53.85 -0.33
CA GLY A 745 -20.16 54.54 0.24
C GLY A 745 -19.15 53.66 0.98
N THR A 746 -19.39 52.35 1.09
CA THR A 746 -18.50 51.40 1.78
C THR A 746 -17.14 51.29 1.07
N LEU A 747 -16.04 51.37 1.84
CA LEU A 747 -14.68 51.17 1.34
C LEU A 747 -14.34 49.68 1.27
N VAL A 748 -13.86 49.23 0.12
CA VAL A 748 -13.59 47.81 -0.17
C VAL A 748 -12.21 47.61 -0.79
N ALA A 749 -11.63 46.43 -0.56
CA ALA A 749 -10.49 45.93 -1.31
C ALA A 749 -11.01 44.96 -2.39
N ILE A 750 -10.63 45.22 -3.63
CA ILE A 750 -11.10 44.53 -4.82
C ILE A 750 -9.91 43.77 -5.42
N LYS A 751 -9.84 42.47 -5.15
CA LYS A 751 -8.77 41.56 -5.60
C LYS A 751 -9.14 41.00 -6.97
N ARG A 752 -8.48 41.47 -8.03
CA ARG A 752 -8.64 40.98 -9.42
C ARG A 752 -7.57 39.93 -9.73
N ALA A 753 -8.00 38.72 -10.09
CA ALA A 753 -7.09 37.64 -10.44
C ALA A 753 -6.27 37.96 -11.71
N LYS A 754 -5.09 37.34 -11.85
CA LYS A 754 -4.17 37.62 -12.95
C LYS A 754 -4.59 36.89 -14.23
N LYS A 755 -4.91 37.62 -15.31
CA LYS A 755 -5.12 37.02 -16.64
C LYS A 755 -3.87 36.25 -17.08
N SER A 756 -3.99 34.92 -17.18
CA SER A 756 -2.95 34.01 -17.66
C SER A 756 -3.57 33.07 -18.69
N VAL A 757 -3.02 33.05 -19.91
CA VAL A 757 -3.49 32.22 -21.02
C VAL A 757 -3.14 30.73 -20.83
N TYR A 758 -2.27 30.41 -19.89
CA TYR A 758 -1.70 29.06 -19.71
C TYR A 758 -2.04 28.37 -18.38
N ASP A 759 -2.71 29.05 -17.44
CA ASP A 759 -2.87 28.54 -16.07
C ASP A 759 -4.28 28.01 -15.78
N LYS A 760 -4.44 26.68 -15.92
CA LYS A 760 -5.69 25.98 -15.62
C LYS A 760 -6.07 25.97 -14.13
N HIS A 761 -5.19 26.41 -13.22
CA HIS A 761 -5.45 26.32 -11.78
C HIS A 761 -6.11 27.57 -11.17
N LEU A 762 -6.08 28.72 -11.85
CA LEU A 762 -6.55 29.99 -11.31
C LEU A 762 -8.03 29.98 -10.89
N GLY A 763 -8.89 29.29 -11.65
CA GLY A 763 -10.32 29.18 -11.34
C GLY A 763 -10.62 28.43 -10.05
N VAL A 764 -9.78 27.45 -9.68
CA VAL A 764 -9.97 26.64 -8.47
C VAL A 764 -9.63 27.44 -7.21
N GLU A 765 -8.55 28.23 -7.25
CA GLU A 765 -8.13 29.07 -6.12
C GLU A 765 -9.13 30.20 -5.86
N PHE A 766 -9.62 30.85 -6.93
CA PHE A 766 -10.70 31.83 -6.85
C PHE A 766 -11.97 31.24 -6.23
N GLN A 767 -12.39 30.06 -6.70
CA GLN A 767 -13.59 29.40 -6.17
C GLN A 767 -13.42 29.00 -4.69
N SER A 768 -12.23 28.52 -4.31
CA SER A 768 -11.91 28.18 -2.90
C SER A 768 -11.97 29.41 -2.00
N GLU A 769 -11.39 30.54 -2.45
CA GLU A 769 -11.42 31.81 -1.72
C GLU A 769 -12.85 32.31 -1.53
N VAL A 770 -13.66 32.35 -2.60
CA VAL A 770 -15.07 32.79 -2.54
C VAL A 770 -15.92 31.88 -1.67
N THR A 771 -15.85 30.55 -1.85
CA THR A 771 -16.63 29.59 -1.07
C THR A 771 -16.27 29.63 0.42
N THR A 772 -15.00 29.76 0.75
CA THR A 772 -14.56 29.84 2.16
C THR A 772 -14.98 31.18 2.79
N LEU A 773 -14.74 32.31 2.10
CA LEU A 773 -15.07 33.64 2.59
C LEU A 773 -16.58 33.88 2.75
N ALA A 774 -17.42 33.22 1.95
CA ALA A 774 -18.88 33.28 2.09
C ALA A 774 -19.43 32.54 3.33
N GLN A 775 -18.62 31.68 3.97
CA GLN A 775 -19.02 30.84 5.11
C GLN A 775 -18.46 31.32 6.45
N VAL A 776 -17.60 32.35 6.47
CA VAL A 776 -16.90 32.80 7.69
C VAL A 776 -17.17 34.28 8.00
N GLU A 777 -17.61 34.56 9.22
CA GLU A 777 -17.73 35.93 9.75
C GLU A 777 -17.14 35.99 11.16
N HIS A 778 -16.00 36.66 11.31
CA HIS A 778 -15.26 36.75 12.57
C HIS A 778 -14.47 38.06 12.65
N LEU A 779 -14.31 38.64 13.84
CA LEU A 779 -13.68 39.96 14.02
C LEU A 779 -12.23 40.01 13.50
N ASN A 780 -11.48 38.92 13.67
CA ASN A 780 -10.09 38.78 13.24
C ASN A 780 -9.94 38.11 11.86
N LEU A 781 -11.01 38.01 11.08
CA LEU A 781 -10.96 37.67 9.65
C LEU A 781 -11.37 38.89 8.82
N VAL A 782 -10.98 38.91 7.55
CA VAL A 782 -11.42 39.95 6.60
C VAL A 782 -12.84 39.65 6.13
N ARG A 783 -13.76 40.61 6.32
CA ARG A 783 -15.17 40.50 5.93
C ARG A 783 -15.33 40.44 4.41
N PHE A 784 -16.12 39.49 3.96
CA PHE A 784 -16.50 39.31 2.56
C PHE A 784 -17.74 40.13 2.21
N TYR A 785 -17.72 40.80 1.06
CA TYR A 785 -18.88 41.52 0.52
C TYR A 785 -19.49 40.84 -0.72
N GLY A 786 -18.68 40.10 -1.47
CA GLY A 786 -19.14 39.38 -2.65
C GLY A 786 -18.07 39.19 -3.72
N TYR A 787 -18.48 38.73 -4.89
CA TYR A 787 -17.58 38.39 -5.98
C TYR A 787 -18.16 38.74 -7.36
N LEU A 788 -17.32 38.80 -8.37
CA LEU A 788 -17.68 38.93 -9.77
C LEU A 788 -16.96 37.83 -10.58
N GLU A 789 -17.75 37.18 -11.44
CA GLU A 789 -17.29 36.23 -12.45
C GLU A 789 -17.98 36.59 -13.76
N HIS A 790 -17.20 37.09 -14.73
CA HIS A 790 -17.70 37.57 -16.03
C HIS A 790 -16.63 37.43 -17.11
N GLY A 791 -16.84 36.53 -18.09
CA GLY A 791 -15.82 36.18 -19.08
C GLY A 791 -14.57 35.62 -18.41
N ASP A 792 -13.40 36.20 -18.68
CA ASP A 792 -12.12 35.88 -18.02
C ASP A 792 -11.88 36.69 -16.74
N GLU A 793 -12.77 37.63 -16.37
CA GLU A 793 -12.60 38.41 -15.15
C GLU A 793 -13.05 37.59 -13.94
N ARG A 794 -12.19 37.54 -12.91
CA ARG A 794 -12.43 36.94 -11.60
C ARG A 794 -12.02 37.93 -10.54
N VAL A 795 -12.97 38.37 -9.72
CA VAL A 795 -12.78 39.46 -8.75
C VAL A 795 -13.45 39.11 -7.42
N VAL A 796 -12.71 39.25 -6.33
CA VAL A 796 -13.20 39.09 -4.94
C VAL A 796 -13.29 40.48 -4.30
N VAL A 797 -14.40 40.79 -3.64
CA VAL A 797 -14.66 42.06 -2.94
C VAL A 797 -14.73 41.80 -1.44
N VAL A 798 -13.79 42.40 -0.70
CA VAL A 798 -13.64 42.25 0.76
C VAL A 798 -13.49 43.63 1.42
N GLU A 799 -13.55 43.71 2.75
CA GLU A 799 -13.32 44.98 3.45
C GLU A 799 -11.93 45.57 3.18
N TYR A 800 -11.84 46.90 3.09
CA TYR A 800 -10.56 47.59 3.01
C TYR A 800 -9.98 47.80 4.42
N VAL A 801 -8.79 47.24 4.67
CA VAL A 801 -8.06 47.38 5.93
C VAL A 801 -6.91 48.38 5.75
N PRO A 802 -6.84 49.50 6.51
CA PRO A 802 -6.05 50.66 6.10
C PRO A 802 -4.55 50.65 6.41
N ASN A 803 -4.07 49.98 7.47
CA ASN A 803 -2.65 50.04 7.85
C ASN A 803 -1.77 48.98 7.14
N GLY A 804 -2.22 48.44 6.00
CA GLY A 804 -1.42 47.50 5.20
C GLY A 804 -1.15 46.17 5.91
N THR A 805 -0.02 45.54 5.57
CA THR A 805 0.35 44.20 6.07
C THR A 805 1.27 44.26 7.29
N LEU A 806 1.18 43.25 8.17
CA LEU A 806 2.09 43.07 9.29
C LEU A 806 3.56 43.01 8.83
N ARG A 807 3.84 42.44 7.65
CA ARG A 807 5.22 42.40 7.11
C ARG A 807 5.78 43.79 6.81
N GLU A 808 4.99 44.73 6.29
CA GLU A 808 5.43 46.12 6.07
C GLU A 808 5.80 46.82 7.39
N HIS A 809 5.02 46.58 8.45
CA HIS A 809 5.33 47.08 9.78
C HIS A 809 6.59 46.44 10.38
N LEU A 810 6.78 45.13 10.20
CA LEU A 810 8.02 44.44 10.62
C LEU A 810 9.23 44.87 9.78
N ASP A 811 9.07 45.26 8.52
CA ASP A 811 10.14 45.85 7.70
C ASP A 811 10.39 47.34 8.00
N GLY A 812 9.52 48.00 8.78
CA GLY A 812 9.62 49.44 9.10
C GLY A 812 9.13 50.38 8.00
N VAL A 813 8.50 49.85 6.94
CA VAL A 813 8.13 50.61 5.72
C VAL A 813 6.97 51.59 5.98
N ASN A 814 6.01 51.22 6.83
CA ASN A 814 4.81 52.03 7.10
C ASN A 814 5.02 53.13 8.17
N GLY A 815 6.27 53.41 8.57
CA GLY A 815 6.64 54.52 9.48
C GLY A 815 6.14 54.44 10.94
N LYS A 816 5.22 53.51 11.25
CA LYS A 816 4.69 53.28 12.60
C LYS A 816 5.18 51.92 13.10
N GLU A 817 6.24 51.94 13.91
CA GLU A 817 6.80 50.73 14.50
C GLU A 817 5.83 50.06 15.48
N LEU A 818 5.84 48.73 15.52
CA LEU A 818 5.01 47.95 16.44
C LEU A 818 5.79 47.67 17.71
N ASP A 819 5.31 48.20 18.83
CA ASP A 819 5.81 47.87 20.17
C ASP A 819 5.51 46.41 20.54
N PHE A 820 6.21 45.89 21.54
CA PHE A 820 6.06 44.48 21.95
C PHE A 820 4.62 44.15 22.39
N ALA A 821 3.91 45.11 23.00
CA ALA A 821 2.52 44.93 23.42
C ALA A 821 1.57 44.73 22.22
N SER A 822 1.70 45.56 21.17
CA SER A 822 0.92 45.41 19.94
C SER A 822 1.25 44.12 19.21
N ARG A 823 2.54 43.73 19.14
CA ARG A 823 2.95 42.44 18.52
C ARG A 823 2.34 41.24 19.23
N LEU A 824 2.23 41.27 20.56
CA LEU A 824 1.59 40.22 21.35
C LEU A 824 0.06 40.21 21.19
N ASP A 825 -0.60 41.37 21.14
CA ASP A 825 -2.04 41.44 20.84
C ASP A 825 -2.36 40.93 19.41
N ILE A 826 -1.48 41.22 18.44
CA ILE A 826 -1.54 40.67 17.07
C ILE A 826 -1.40 39.14 17.05
N ALA A 827 -0.48 38.58 17.85
CA ALA A 827 -0.34 37.12 17.97
C ALA A 827 -1.62 36.46 18.52
N ILE A 828 -2.25 37.08 19.52
CA ILE A 828 -3.52 36.63 20.11
C ILE A 828 -4.67 36.71 19.10
N ASP A 829 -4.77 37.81 18.35
CA ASP A 829 -5.76 38.00 17.30
C ASP A 829 -5.69 36.92 16.21
N VAL A 830 -4.47 36.60 15.75
CA VAL A 830 -4.26 35.53 14.76
C VAL A 830 -4.55 34.15 15.36
N ALA A 831 -4.18 33.91 16.63
CA ALA A 831 -4.53 32.67 17.31
C ALA A 831 -6.06 32.46 17.42
N HIS A 832 -6.82 33.51 17.74
CA HIS A 832 -8.28 33.47 17.75
C HIS A 832 -8.88 33.24 16.37
N ALA A 833 -8.38 33.94 15.34
CA ALA A 833 -8.80 33.74 13.95
C ALA A 833 -8.67 32.28 13.49
N ILE A 834 -7.49 31.66 13.71
CA ILE A 834 -7.26 30.27 13.32
C ILE A 834 -8.05 29.31 14.21
N THR A 835 -8.22 29.61 15.50
CA THR A 835 -9.08 28.81 16.41
C THR A 835 -10.54 28.81 15.95
N TYR A 836 -11.06 29.95 15.47
CA TYR A 836 -12.39 30.03 14.86
C TYR A 836 -12.51 29.08 13.66
N LEU A 837 -11.57 29.17 12.71
CA LEU A 837 -11.52 28.30 11.53
C LEU A 837 -11.37 26.80 11.88
N HIS A 838 -10.65 26.45 12.94
CA HIS A 838 -10.41 25.04 13.31
C HIS A 838 -11.51 24.42 14.18
N MET A 839 -12.34 25.20 14.87
CA MET A 839 -13.21 24.68 15.94
C MET A 839 -14.66 25.18 15.93
N TYR A 840 -14.96 26.30 15.26
CA TYR A 840 -16.26 26.98 15.37
C TYR A 840 -17.03 27.08 14.05
N THR A 841 -16.45 26.62 12.95
CA THR A 841 -17.13 26.43 11.67
C THR A 841 -17.64 25.00 11.55
N ASP A 842 -18.80 24.79 10.92
CA ASP A 842 -19.48 23.47 10.83
C ASP A 842 -18.56 22.35 10.34
N HIS A 843 -17.66 22.71 9.42
CA HIS A 843 -16.52 21.89 9.01
C HIS A 843 -15.26 22.70 9.29
N PRO A 844 -14.21 22.14 9.93
CA PRO A 844 -12.97 22.87 10.17
C PRO A 844 -12.30 23.30 8.85
N ILE A 845 -11.81 24.53 8.79
CA ILE A 845 -11.13 25.13 7.64
C ILE A 845 -9.63 25.26 7.95
N ILE A 846 -8.78 24.68 7.10
CA ILE A 846 -7.33 24.82 7.17
C ILE A 846 -6.93 25.98 6.25
N HIS A 847 -6.30 27.02 6.79
CA HIS A 847 -5.94 28.24 6.03
C HIS A 847 -4.75 28.03 5.11
N ARG A 848 -3.77 27.21 5.53
CA ARG A 848 -2.63 26.69 4.76
C ARG A 848 -1.56 27.70 4.31
N ASP A 849 -1.84 29.00 4.41
CA ASP A 849 -0.88 30.07 4.07
C ASP A 849 -0.85 31.22 5.10
N ILE A 850 -0.79 30.85 6.39
CA ILE A 850 -0.59 31.79 7.49
C ILE A 850 0.83 32.35 7.44
N LYS A 851 0.97 33.66 7.19
CA LYS A 851 2.25 34.38 7.07
C LYS A 851 2.07 35.88 7.32
N SER A 852 3.14 36.59 7.67
CA SER A 852 3.09 38.03 8.01
C SER A 852 2.60 38.94 6.88
N SER A 853 2.67 38.55 5.60
CA SER A 853 2.08 39.33 4.50
C SER A 853 0.56 39.15 4.36
N ASN A 854 -0.02 38.11 4.97
CA ASN A 854 -1.45 37.78 4.88
C ASN A 854 -2.19 38.13 6.19
N ILE A 855 -1.53 38.92 7.06
CA ILE A 855 -2.13 39.53 8.24
C ILE A 855 -2.23 41.05 7.97
N LEU A 856 -3.46 41.57 7.89
CA LEU A 856 -3.72 43.00 7.72
C LEU A 856 -4.00 43.67 9.07
N LEU A 857 -3.58 44.93 9.22
CA LEU A 857 -3.74 45.69 10.46
C LEU A 857 -4.80 46.79 10.34
N THR A 858 -5.78 46.77 11.26
CA THR A 858 -6.78 47.82 11.40
C THR A 858 -6.17 49.12 11.98
N GLU A 859 -6.92 50.22 11.95
CA GLU A 859 -6.53 51.51 12.55
C GLU A 859 -6.06 51.38 14.00
N LYS A 860 -6.70 50.48 14.76
CA LYS A 860 -6.40 50.15 16.17
C LYS A 860 -5.30 49.08 16.33
N LEU A 861 -4.53 48.80 15.29
CA LEU A 861 -3.47 47.77 15.24
C LEU A 861 -3.94 46.34 15.58
N ARG A 862 -5.25 46.06 15.48
CA ARG A 862 -5.81 44.71 15.59
C ARG A 862 -5.68 43.96 14.27
N ALA A 863 -5.38 42.68 14.34
CA ALA A 863 -5.05 41.86 13.18
C ALA A 863 -6.30 41.18 12.56
N LYS A 864 -6.29 41.13 11.23
CA LYS A 864 -7.25 40.39 10.40
C LYS A 864 -6.50 39.46 9.43
N VAL A 865 -6.82 38.17 9.45
CA VAL A 865 -6.25 37.17 8.52
C VAL A 865 -6.98 37.27 7.16
N THR A 866 -6.22 37.21 6.06
CA THR A 866 -6.72 37.33 4.68
C THR A 866 -6.11 36.28 3.73
N ASP A 867 -6.57 36.27 2.49
CA ASP A 867 -6.06 35.48 1.36
C ASP A 867 -6.27 33.95 1.52
N PHE A 868 -7.54 33.56 1.42
CA PHE A 868 -8.02 32.18 1.52
C PHE A 868 -7.87 31.38 0.21
N GLY A 869 -7.07 31.83 -0.76
CA GLY A 869 -6.90 31.16 -2.07
C GLY A 869 -6.36 29.73 -2.00
N PHE A 870 -5.66 29.38 -0.92
CA PHE A 870 -5.23 28.01 -0.62
C PHE A 870 -6.05 27.32 0.48
N ALA A 871 -7.00 28.02 1.10
CA ALA A 871 -7.78 27.47 2.18
C ALA A 871 -8.58 26.25 1.69
N ARG A 872 -8.69 25.26 2.56
CA ARG A 872 -9.37 24.00 2.25
C ARG A 872 -10.06 23.48 3.50
N LEU A 873 -11.25 22.94 3.33
CA LEU A 873 -11.89 22.15 4.37
C LEU A 873 -10.91 21.08 4.85
N ALA A 874 -10.86 20.88 6.17
CA ALA A 874 -10.10 19.82 6.79
C ALA A 874 -10.60 18.46 6.29
N ALA A 875 -9.85 17.44 6.66
CA ALA A 875 -10.19 16.08 6.33
C ALA A 875 -11.55 15.76 6.95
N ASP A 876 -12.51 15.38 6.11
CA ASP A 876 -13.85 15.06 6.60
C ASP A 876 -13.76 13.88 7.56
N THR A 877 -14.09 14.11 8.83
CA THR A 877 -14.06 13.07 9.86
C THR A 877 -14.97 11.90 9.53
N ASP A 878 -15.99 12.12 8.71
CA ASP A 878 -16.94 11.10 8.25
C ASP A 878 -16.31 10.14 7.22
N SER A 879 -15.19 10.52 6.61
CA SER A 879 -14.45 9.72 5.62
C SER A 879 -13.30 8.88 6.22
N GLY A 880 -13.12 8.89 7.54
CA GLY A 880 -11.97 8.25 8.21
C GLY A 880 -10.62 8.96 7.98
N ALA A 881 -10.64 10.10 7.31
CA ALA A 881 -9.45 10.88 6.99
C ALA A 881 -8.96 11.67 8.21
N THR A 882 -7.76 11.39 8.72
CA THR A 882 -7.12 12.29 9.73
C THR A 882 -6.32 13.43 9.09
N HIS A 883 -6.44 13.63 7.78
CA HIS A 883 -5.64 14.55 6.96
C HIS A 883 -6.22 14.68 5.56
N VAL A 884 -5.98 15.81 4.92
CA VAL A 884 -6.31 16.01 3.50
C VAL A 884 -5.06 15.66 2.69
N SER A 885 -5.10 14.56 1.93
CA SER A 885 -4.10 14.31 0.89
C SER A 885 -4.31 15.31 -0.24
N THR A 886 -3.32 16.17 -0.48
CA THR A 886 -3.42 17.25 -1.46
C THR A 886 -2.02 17.65 -1.94
N GLN A 887 -1.91 18.08 -3.21
CA GLN A 887 -0.70 18.72 -3.75
C GLN A 887 -0.17 19.74 -2.74
N VAL A 888 1.13 19.79 -2.49
CA VAL A 888 1.71 20.78 -1.57
C VAL A 888 1.51 22.19 -2.12
N LYS A 889 0.88 23.08 -1.34
CA LYS A 889 0.81 24.53 -1.59
C LYS A 889 0.88 25.29 -0.26
N GLY A 890 1.48 26.47 -0.28
CA GLY A 890 1.77 27.32 0.88
C GLY A 890 3.12 28.02 0.68
N THR A 891 3.41 29.05 1.48
CA THR A 891 4.63 29.87 1.29
C THR A 891 5.88 29.21 1.88
N ALA A 892 6.97 29.21 1.09
CA ALA A 892 8.28 28.71 1.51
C ALA A 892 8.75 29.40 2.81
N GLY A 893 9.20 28.59 3.78
CA GLY A 893 9.61 29.05 5.12
C GLY A 893 8.53 28.93 6.19
N TYR A 894 7.25 29.02 5.82
CA TYR A 894 6.11 28.77 6.72
C TYR A 894 5.57 27.34 6.60
N LEU A 895 5.79 26.71 5.46
CA LEU A 895 5.28 25.38 5.14
C LEU A 895 5.76 24.30 6.13
N ASP A 896 4.80 23.53 6.64
CA ASP A 896 5.01 22.40 7.54
C ASP A 896 5.86 21.28 6.89
N PRO A 897 7.02 20.91 7.46
CA PRO A 897 7.88 19.85 6.93
C PRO A 897 7.25 18.45 6.92
N GLU A 898 6.31 18.16 7.83
CA GLU A 898 5.61 16.88 7.83
C GLU A 898 4.61 16.83 6.67
N TYR A 899 3.86 17.91 6.44
CA TYR A 899 2.99 18.07 5.27
C TYR A 899 3.79 18.01 3.96
N LEU A 900 4.91 18.74 3.84
CA LEU A 900 5.79 18.72 2.66
C LEU A 900 6.29 17.30 2.33
N ARG A 901 6.64 16.50 3.35
CA ARG A 901 7.20 15.15 3.18
C ARG A 901 6.14 14.07 2.96
N THR A 902 4.94 14.24 3.52
CA THR A 902 3.90 13.20 3.54
C THR A 902 2.71 13.50 2.63
N TYR A 903 2.62 14.72 2.09
CA TYR A 903 1.46 15.26 1.36
C TYR A 903 0.17 15.34 2.20
N GLN A 904 0.28 15.15 3.53
CA GLN A 904 -0.84 15.12 4.47
C GLN A 904 -1.07 16.48 5.15
N LEU A 905 -2.03 17.25 4.66
CA LEU A 905 -2.42 18.53 5.26
C LEU A 905 -3.33 18.29 6.48
N THR A 906 -3.05 18.97 7.59
CA THR A 906 -3.88 18.93 8.82
C THR A 906 -3.97 20.34 9.43
N GLU A 907 -4.87 20.54 10.39
CA GLU A 907 -4.96 21.77 11.19
C GLU A 907 -3.64 22.08 11.92
N LYS A 908 -2.83 21.05 12.22
CA LYS A 908 -1.47 21.19 12.77
C LYS A 908 -0.45 21.82 11.81
N SER A 909 -0.77 21.93 10.52
CA SER A 909 0.08 22.63 9.55
C SER A 909 -0.07 24.16 9.66
N ASP A 910 -1.26 24.65 9.99
CA ASP A 910 -1.46 26.05 10.37
C ASP A 910 -0.78 26.36 11.72
N VAL A 911 -0.82 25.44 12.69
CA VAL A 911 -0.09 25.58 13.97
C VAL A 911 1.42 25.75 13.76
N TYR A 912 2.01 24.99 12.83
CA TYR A 912 3.43 25.15 12.48
C TYR A 912 3.70 26.52 11.83
N SER A 913 2.84 26.93 10.90
CA SER A 913 2.93 28.23 10.20
C SER A 913 2.81 29.40 11.19
N PHE A 914 1.94 29.26 12.19
CA PHE A 914 1.81 30.17 13.32
C PHE A 914 3.05 30.20 14.21
N GLY A 915 3.70 29.04 14.46
CA GLY A 915 4.99 28.97 15.14
C GLY A 915 6.10 29.77 14.44
N VAL A 916 6.12 29.76 13.10
CA VAL A 916 7.03 30.61 12.29
C VAL A 916 6.67 32.09 12.45
N LEU A 917 5.39 32.44 12.43
CA LEU A 917 4.90 33.81 12.63
C LEU A 917 5.25 34.38 14.02
N LEU A 918 5.19 33.57 15.09
CA LEU A 918 5.64 33.98 16.42
C LEU A 918 7.13 34.36 16.44
N VAL A 919 7.97 33.61 15.72
CA VAL A 919 9.40 33.95 15.58
C VAL A 919 9.59 35.24 14.78
N GLU A 920 8.84 35.48 13.70
CA GLU A 920 8.91 36.75 12.98
C GLU A 920 8.51 37.95 13.86
N LEU A 921 7.43 37.82 14.64
CA LEU A 921 6.96 38.89 15.53
C LEU A 921 8.02 39.25 16.59
N VAL A 922 8.69 38.25 17.16
CA VAL A 922 9.76 38.44 18.13
C VAL A 922 11.03 39.04 17.50
N THR A 923 11.46 38.50 16.36
CA THR A 923 12.78 38.79 15.77
C THR A 923 12.78 39.97 14.80
N GLY A 924 11.63 40.35 14.24
CA GLY A 924 11.51 41.26 13.10
C GLY A 924 12.06 40.71 11.78
N ARG A 925 12.82 39.61 11.80
CA ARG A 925 13.49 39.01 10.63
C ARG A 925 12.48 38.28 9.74
N ARG A 926 12.89 37.94 8.52
CA ARG A 926 12.12 37.08 7.60
C ARG A 926 12.44 35.60 7.86
N PRO A 927 11.54 34.63 7.59
CA PRO A 927 11.79 33.22 7.91
C PRO A 927 12.98 32.61 7.15
N ILE A 928 13.21 33.09 5.92
CA ILE A 928 14.35 32.73 5.07
C ILE A 928 15.09 34.01 4.68
N GLU A 929 16.38 34.09 4.99
CA GLU A 929 17.25 35.22 4.64
C GLU A 929 18.48 34.71 3.86
N PRO A 930 18.43 34.67 2.52
CA PRO A 930 19.49 34.03 1.70
C PRO A 930 20.85 34.74 1.79
N LYS A 931 20.86 36.03 2.16
CA LYS A 931 22.06 36.86 2.33
C LYS A 931 22.84 36.56 3.62
N ARG A 932 22.30 35.76 4.55
CA ARG A 932 23.00 35.38 5.80
C ARG A 932 23.84 34.12 5.62
N GLU A 933 24.74 33.90 6.58
CA GLU A 933 25.49 32.66 6.73
C GLU A 933 24.56 31.44 6.80
N ILE A 934 25.01 30.31 6.26
CA ILE A 934 24.25 29.05 6.13
C ILE A 934 23.56 28.63 7.44
N LYS A 935 24.21 28.87 8.59
CA LYS A 935 23.70 28.55 9.93
C LYS A 935 22.57 29.47 10.43
N GLU A 936 22.43 30.67 9.85
CA GLU A 936 21.43 31.68 10.21
C GLU A 936 20.36 31.93 9.13
N ARG A 937 20.49 31.34 7.93
CA ARG A 937 19.55 31.54 6.80
C ARG A 937 18.10 31.20 7.11
N ILE A 938 17.86 30.26 8.03
CA ILE A 938 16.52 29.84 8.46
C ILE A 938 16.27 30.40 9.87
N THR A 939 15.56 31.53 9.94
CA THR A 939 15.37 32.29 11.18
C THR A 939 14.70 31.46 12.30
N PRO A 940 13.65 30.65 12.06
CA PRO A 940 13.12 29.76 13.10
C PRO A 940 14.15 28.79 13.68
N LYS A 941 15.01 28.19 12.84
CA LYS A 941 16.06 27.25 13.28
C LYS A 941 17.11 27.96 14.14
N TRP A 942 17.50 29.17 13.74
CA TRP A 942 18.42 30.01 14.49
C TRP A 942 17.84 30.44 15.86
N ALA A 943 16.60 30.94 15.88
CA ALA A 943 15.94 31.39 17.10
C ALA A 943 15.72 30.26 18.11
N MET A 944 15.25 29.09 17.66
CA MET A 944 15.08 27.91 18.52
C MET A 944 16.41 27.40 19.08
N LYS A 945 17.50 27.48 18.30
CA LYS A 945 18.84 27.15 18.79
C LYS A 945 19.28 28.13 19.89
N LYS A 946 19.23 29.44 19.61
CA LYS A 946 19.58 30.50 20.58
C LYS A 946 18.80 30.37 21.89
N PHE A 947 17.50 30.12 21.82
CA PHE A 947 16.66 29.83 22.98
C PHE A 947 17.14 28.59 23.76
N THR A 948 17.43 27.49 23.07
CA THR A 948 17.92 26.23 23.69
C THR A 948 19.30 26.38 24.34
N ASP A 949 20.16 27.22 23.75
CA ASP A 949 21.48 27.58 24.28
C ASP A 949 21.38 28.52 25.51
N GLY A 950 20.19 29.08 25.79
CA GLY A 950 19.92 29.99 26.91
C GLY A 950 20.09 31.48 26.58
N ASP A 951 20.21 31.82 25.30
CA ASP A 951 20.47 33.16 24.78
C ASP A 951 19.23 33.68 24.01
N ALA A 952 18.08 33.70 24.69
CA ALA A 952 16.82 34.17 24.13
C ALA A 952 16.88 35.65 23.69
N ILE A 953 17.55 36.48 24.49
CA ILE A 953 17.66 37.94 24.29
C ILE A 953 18.28 38.30 22.94
N SER A 954 19.30 37.55 22.47
CA SER A 954 19.90 37.78 21.15
C SER A 954 18.95 37.60 19.96
N THR A 955 17.76 37.03 20.18
CA THR A 955 16.74 36.84 19.14
C THR A 955 15.73 37.99 19.06
N LEU A 956 15.69 38.89 20.04
CA LEU A 956 14.75 40.02 20.05
C LEU A 956 15.07 40.99 18.90
N ASP A 957 14.03 41.52 18.25
CA ASP A 957 14.13 42.60 17.27
C ASP A 957 14.90 43.80 17.85
N PRO A 958 16.04 44.24 17.27
CA PRO A 958 16.85 45.33 17.81
C PRO A 958 16.15 46.68 17.97
N ARG A 959 14.96 46.86 17.38
CA ARG A 959 14.12 48.08 17.56
C ARG A 959 13.24 48.03 18.82
N LEU A 960 13.19 46.89 19.51
CA LEU A 960 12.44 46.73 20.75
C LEU A 960 13.38 46.93 21.95
N GLU A 961 13.05 47.88 22.81
CA GLU A 961 13.76 48.10 24.07
C GLU A 961 13.60 46.88 25.00
N LEU A 962 14.68 46.40 25.60
CA LEU A 962 14.65 45.23 26.48
C LEU A 962 14.25 45.63 27.91
N THR A 963 13.06 45.23 28.34
CA THR A 963 12.60 45.34 29.73
C THR A 963 12.52 43.97 30.41
N ALA A 964 12.41 43.94 31.75
CA ALA A 964 12.24 42.71 32.51
C ALA A 964 10.97 41.94 32.10
N GLY A 965 9.87 42.67 31.89
CA GLY A 965 8.62 42.10 31.35
C GLY A 965 8.77 41.56 29.91
N ILE A 966 9.48 42.27 29.02
CA ILE A 966 9.74 41.79 27.66
C ILE A 966 10.57 40.51 27.69
N ASN A 967 11.60 40.41 28.52
CA ASN A 967 12.44 39.21 28.61
C ASN A 967 11.64 37.97 29.06
N LEU A 968 10.79 38.10 30.10
CA LEU A 968 9.94 36.98 30.54
C LEU A 968 8.92 36.57 29.46
N ALA A 969 8.31 37.54 28.78
CA ALA A 969 7.36 37.27 27.71
C ALA A 969 8.05 36.65 26.47
N LEU A 970 9.26 37.09 26.14
CA LEU A 970 10.12 36.56 25.08
C LEU A 970 10.42 35.08 25.28
N GLU A 971 10.88 34.69 26.48
CA GLU A 971 11.14 33.27 26.79
C GLU A 971 9.88 32.40 26.61
N LYS A 972 8.72 32.87 27.11
CA LYS A 972 7.45 32.12 27.00
C LYS A 972 6.90 32.05 25.56
N ILE A 973 7.08 33.10 24.75
CA ILE A 973 6.71 33.08 23.33
C ILE A 973 7.60 32.12 22.54
N LEU A 974 8.91 32.10 22.82
CA LEU A 974 9.85 31.16 22.20
C LEU A 974 9.60 29.71 22.64
N GLU A 975 9.20 29.48 23.89
CA GLU A 975 8.74 28.17 24.36
C GLU A 975 7.49 27.68 23.61
N LEU A 976 6.48 28.56 23.43
CA LEU A 976 5.30 28.23 22.63
C LEU A 976 5.66 28.00 21.16
N ALA A 977 6.52 28.82 20.57
CA ALA A 977 6.99 28.65 19.21
C ALA A 977 7.72 27.30 19.03
N LEU A 978 8.53 26.87 20.00
CA LEU A 978 9.20 25.56 19.98
C LEU A 978 8.19 24.40 19.95
N GLN A 979 7.09 24.50 20.70
CA GLN A 979 6.01 23.51 20.70
C GLN A 979 5.24 23.52 19.36
N CYS A 980 4.95 24.70 18.79
CA CYS A 980 4.32 24.82 17.48
C CYS A 980 5.19 24.29 16.34
N LEU A 981 6.51 24.47 16.42
CA LEU A 981 7.51 24.03 15.43
C LEU A 981 7.95 22.56 15.61
N ALA A 982 7.28 21.78 16.47
CA ALA A 982 7.66 20.40 16.74
C ALA A 982 7.67 19.53 15.46
N PRO A 983 8.67 18.64 15.26
CA PRO A 983 8.81 17.83 14.05
C PRO A 983 7.69 16.82 13.78
N ARG A 984 6.87 16.50 14.80
CA ARG A 984 5.71 15.61 14.71
C ARG A 984 4.43 16.41 15.02
N ARG A 985 3.43 16.34 14.15
CA ARG A 985 2.11 17.00 14.29
C ARG A 985 1.41 16.72 15.62
N GLN A 986 1.56 15.49 16.15
CA GLN A 986 0.99 15.07 17.45
C GLN A 986 1.59 15.83 18.64
N SER A 987 2.83 16.30 18.53
CA SER A 987 3.52 17.06 19.59
C SER A 987 3.19 18.55 19.57
N ARG A 988 2.48 19.04 18.54
CA ARG A 988 2.08 20.45 18.42
C ARG A 988 0.77 20.70 19.18
N PRO A 989 0.61 21.83 19.88
CA PRO A 989 -0.62 22.20 20.59
C PRO A 989 -1.82 22.38 19.62
N SER A 990 -3.02 22.56 20.16
CA SER A 990 -4.16 23.10 19.39
C SER A 990 -4.08 24.62 19.34
N MET A 991 -4.66 25.26 18.32
CA MET A 991 -4.63 26.74 18.23
C MET A 991 -5.35 27.41 19.40
N ARG A 992 -6.41 26.80 19.93
CA ARG A 992 -7.03 27.22 21.19
C ARG A 992 -6.01 27.27 22.33
N ARG A 993 -5.17 26.23 22.47
CA ARG A 993 -4.15 26.18 23.51
C ARG A 993 -3.05 27.23 23.29
N CYS A 994 -2.68 27.51 22.04
CA CYS A 994 -1.79 28.64 21.72
C CYS A 994 -2.37 29.98 22.19
N GLY A 995 -3.67 30.22 21.94
CA GLY A 995 -4.37 31.42 22.40
C GLY A 995 -4.40 31.54 23.93
N GLU A 996 -4.74 30.46 24.64
CA GLU A 996 -4.72 30.40 26.11
C GLU A 996 -3.33 30.76 26.69
N VAL A 997 -2.26 30.21 26.11
CA VAL A 997 -0.88 30.48 26.54
C VAL A 997 -0.50 31.94 26.26
N LEU A 998 -0.77 32.47 25.05
CA LEU A 998 -0.48 33.87 24.72
C LEU A 998 -1.27 34.86 25.58
N TRP A 999 -2.51 34.54 25.94
CA TRP A 999 -3.31 35.37 26.84
C TRP A 999 -2.73 35.39 28.26
N SER A 1000 -2.22 34.26 28.77
CA SER A 1000 -1.46 34.21 30.03
C SER A 1000 -0.20 35.07 29.95
N ILE A 1001 0.58 34.97 28.86
CA ILE A 1001 1.79 35.79 28.65
C ILE A 1001 1.43 37.29 28.65
N ARG A 1002 0.32 37.67 27.99
CA ARG A 1002 -0.16 39.06 27.93
C ARG A 1002 -0.60 39.59 29.30
N LYS A 1003 -1.17 38.74 30.15
CA LYS A 1003 -1.51 39.08 31.54
C LYS A 1003 -0.23 39.34 32.35
N ASP A 1004 0.68 38.37 32.39
CA ASP A 1004 1.95 38.46 33.13
C ASP A 1004 2.75 39.70 32.71
N PHE A 1005 2.84 39.94 31.40
CA PHE A 1005 3.51 41.10 30.81
C PHE A 1005 2.94 42.44 31.31
N ARG A 1006 1.61 42.55 31.42
CA ARG A 1006 0.94 43.77 31.92
C ARG A 1006 1.17 43.98 33.42
N GLU A 1007 1.11 42.92 34.22
CA GLU A 1007 1.40 42.99 35.65
C GLU A 1007 2.84 43.44 35.91
N GLN A 1008 3.80 42.91 35.15
CA GLN A 1008 5.21 43.26 35.28
C GLN A 1008 5.51 44.68 34.77
N SER A 1009 4.91 45.09 33.64
CA SER A 1009 5.01 46.47 33.13
C SER A 1009 4.45 47.51 34.12
N ALA A 1010 3.39 47.16 34.86
CA ALA A 1010 2.82 48.02 35.90
C ALA A 1010 3.71 48.14 37.15
N LEU A 1011 4.50 47.10 37.46
CA LEU A 1011 5.52 47.15 38.52
C LEU A 1011 6.72 48.01 38.10
N ASP A 1012 7.21 47.84 36.87
CA ASP A 1012 8.29 48.64 36.31
C ASP A 1012 7.92 50.14 36.31
N PHE A 1013 6.70 50.50 35.89
CA PHE A 1013 6.21 51.88 35.89
C PHE A 1013 6.10 52.49 37.29
N ARG A 1014 5.68 51.69 38.30
CA ARG A 1014 5.65 52.13 39.72
C ARG A 1014 7.05 52.33 40.30
N SER A 1015 8.04 51.54 39.87
CA SER A 1015 9.44 51.71 40.27
C SER A 1015 10.06 53.00 39.69
N LEU A 1016 9.68 53.36 38.46
CA LEU A 1016 10.11 54.60 37.81
C LEU A 1016 9.46 55.83 38.45
N SER A 1017 8.17 55.79 38.82
CA SER A 1017 7.51 56.92 39.49
C SER A 1017 8.01 57.15 40.93
N SER A 1018 8.44 56.11 41.64
CA SER A 1018 9.04 56.27 42.98
C SER A 1018 10.44 56.86 42.93
N ASN A 1019 11.19 56.63 41.83
CA ASN A 1019 12.48 57.27 41.60
C ASN A 1019 12.35 58.73 41.12
N SER A 1020 11.34 59.09 40.32
CA SER A 1020 11.14 60.50 39.91
C SER A 1020 10.70 61.40 41.08
N GLN A 1021 9.92 60.88 42.03
CA GLN A 1021 9.62 61.60 43.28
C GLN A 1021 10.85 61.80 44.18
N ARG A 1022 11.84 60.88 44.14
CA ARG A 1022 13.11 61.06 44.85
C ARG A 1022 14.07 62.06 44.20
N SER A 1023 13.98 62.29 42.88
CA SER A 1023 14.81 63.32 42.21
C SER A 1023 14.27 64.76 42.40
N ALA A 1024 13.00 64.92 42.77
CA ALA A 1024 12.40 66.24 43.00
C ALA A 1024 12.64 66.80 44.42
N SER A 1025 13.09 65.98 45.38
CA SER A 1025 13.26 66.38 46.79
C SER A 1025 14.71 66.64 47.23
N VAL A 1026 15.65 66.81 46.27
CA VAL A 1026 17.09 67.01 46.55
C VAL A 1026 17.57 68.34 45.98
N LYS A 1027 16.78 69.40 46.19
CA LYS A 1027 17.16 70.79 45.86
C LYS A 1027 16.85 71.84 46.94
N GLU A 1028 16.44 71.39 48.13
CA GLU A 1028 16.42 72.21 49.35
C GLU A 1028 16.96 71.39 50.53
N GLN A 1029 18.30 71.25 50.59
CA GLN A 1029 19.14 71.26 51.79
C GLN A 1029 20.63 71.19 51.40
#